data_AF-A0A3R7NYK4-F1
#
_entry.id   AF-A0A3R7NYK4-F1
#
_cell.length_a   1.000
_cell.length_b   1.000
_cell.length_c   1.000
_cell.angle_alpha   90.00
_cell.angle_beta   90.00
_cell.angle_gamma   90.00
#
_symmetry.space_group_name_H-M   'P 1'
#
loop_
_entity.id
_entity.type
_entity.pdbx_description
1 polymer ?
#
loop_
_entity_poly.entity_id
_entity_poly.type
_entity_poly.pdbx_seq_one_letter_code
_entity_poly.pdbx_strand_id
1 'polypeptide(L)'
;MRVALRLLRKRERIPAPGSSLLNPRSQRAKLRKLMTTHAAQEHNFEAQALFAGLGGAASSPPVRSKKGRAAAATHRVGRDVAERAKYLTDSEWESVPMDEKHAFTKYMSQLLREHPTETTEQQRRRYFETTMVDTRDLDPQKTVRDEYERIKLGLPVQLKNPQHSLGVSQAVYDAADASLFDPANVHKLENAMTNIKQVFADYVRKKREGVSTEAERRQLANMTAELNLETQKHLANTFKYAETRLRQVSLEEKEFQLKEVERLRRVAQQKSGGHHRRGRQDQKPARMEKLKRMISRAVGLDMNVAETVLTEMRAQEEFLQFCEVFARLTQGGGFHHTSEDETLSAYVENLRKLYSMNADTLSTLDVVQYYASREGSAPVDWAKRWYEKALLLPLQSTPEYKRLLEIQQRERAALQAKTEPTEAGDALAGEAESEVARVKVQKVVNIVEKMFMNPSDKRLESWHEKRLRYLAHMQMERQIKRVRENAKLFEGVESTPEAEQCRELYKQILERRAALCGTAAAAAAAAGVEGSNTSDSAQAVVAAEARVEDHEQKLFNVYNDAEAAALFEKIRSITKQVIRQRRVESAAAAKARSLRRIVRSLKGGEQSLAEELRALQRQRRDRVTQRLLGIVENDVRTEMEWLENMEEAERPPLLPVPEGMSYVSAADVQAWQDIRKDCERKAGNPFERQKRVFQPELLGQTWRVPDRPLLFWGTGVSAVQQALRHAAEDAELKRRGVPLAPPYPCPENPWGWRLAKDILDED
;
A
#
# COMPACT_ATOMS: atom_id res chain seq x y z
N MET A 1 -13.07 49.15 -34.40
CA MET A 1 -11.90 49.63 -35.18
C MET A 1 -12.13 50.88 -36.06
N ARG A 2 -13.24 51.63 -35.96
CA ARG A 2 -13.41 52.91 -36.70
C ARG A 2 -13.36 54.20 -35.86
N VAL A 3 -13.15 54.08 -34.54
CA VAL A 3 -12.98 55.24 -33.63
C VAL A 3 -11.53 55.39 -33.15
N ALA A 4 -10.72 54.33 -33.26
CA ALA A 4 -9.30 54.34 -32.83
C ALA A 4 -8.36 55.10 -33.80
N LEU A 5 -8.76 55.31 -35.06
CA LEU A 5 -7.93 55.94 -36.10
C LEU A 5 -7.98 57.48 -36.10
N ARG A 6 -8.89 58.11 -35.35
CA ARG A 6 -8.99 59.59 -35.30
C ARG A 6 -8.09 60.25 -34.26
N LEU A 7 -7.53 59.50 -33.30
CA LEU A 7 -6.70 60.05 -32.22
C LEU A 7 -5.19 60.05 -32.52
N LEU A 8 -4.73 59.37 -33.57
CA LEU A 8 -3.30 59.35 -33.97
C LEU A 8 -2.87 60.54 -34.85
N ARG A 9 -3.78 61.45 -35.20
CA ARG A 9 -3.53 62.56 -36.15
C ARG A 9 -3.37 63.96 -35.53
N LYS A 10 -3.34 64.10 -34.20
CA LYS A 10 -3.04 65.38 -33.54
C LYS A 10 -1.86 65.22 -32.59
N ARG A 11 -0.73 65.84 -32.94
CA ARG A 11 0.41 66.13 -32.06
C ARG A 11 -0.05 67.12 -30.99
N GLU A 12 -0.61 66.66 -29.87
CA GLU A 12 -0.83 67.53 -28.70
C GLU A 12 -0.52 66.83 -27.36
N ARG A 13 0.48 67.41 -26.68
CA ARG A 13 0.77 67.48 -25.24
C ARG A 13 0.71 66.20 -24.39
N ILE A 14 1.93 65.73 -24.05
CA ILE A 14 2.24 64.86 -22.92
C ILE A 14 1.79 65.54 -21.61
N PRO A 15 0.96 64.92 -20.75
CA PRO A 15 0.71 65.42 -19.41
C PRO A 15 1.92 65.12 -18.50
N ALA A 16 2.38 66.15 -17.78
CA ALA A 16 3.51 66.09 -16.85
C ALA A 16 3.35 65.01 -15.75
N PRO A 17 4.46 64.50 -15.17
CA PRO A 17 4.50 63.27 -14.37
C PRO A 17 3.96 63.38 -12.93
N GLY A 18 3.22 64.43 -12.59
CA GLY A 18 2.68 64.63 -11.23
C GLY A 18 1.17 64.43 -11.19
N SER A 19 0.69 63.47 -10.38
CA SER A 19 -0.65 63.35 -9.74
C SER A 19 -1.43 62.03 -9.92
N SER A 20 -0.95 61.06 -10.69
CA SER A 20 -1.73 59.83 -10.99
C SER A 20 -1.05 58.52 -10.51
N LEU A 21 -0.48 58.51 -9.30
CA LEU A 21 0.09 57.28 -8.71
C LEU A 21 -0.93 56.43 -7.92
N LEU A 22 -2.18 56.87 -7.76
CA LEU A 22 -3.12 56.22 -6.84
C LEU A 22 -4.24 55.41 -7.49
N ASN A 23 -4.26 55.20 -8.81
CA ASN A 23 -5.25 54.29 -9.40
C ASN A 23 -4.77 53.54 -10.66
N PRO A 24 -4.38 52.26 -10.54
CA PRO A 24 -3.96 51.43 -11.68
C PRO A 24 -5.11 51.08 -12.64
N ARG A 25 -6.37 51.38 -12.28
CA ARG A 25 -7.54 51.19 -13.15
C ARG A 25 -7.86 52.40 -14.03
N SER A 26 -7.16 53.54 -13.88
CA SER A 26 -7.43 54.73 -14.70
C SER A 26 -7.11 54.50 -16.18
N GLN A 27 -7.94 55.08 -17.07
CA GLN A 27 -7.73 54.99 -18.52
C GLN A 27 -6.38 55.58 -18.96
N ARG A 28 -5.87 56.58 -18.21
CA ARG A 28 -4.53 57.17 -18.44
C ARG A 28 -3.37 56.22 -18.14
N ALA A 29 -3.50 55.37 -17.11
CA ALA A 29 -2.49 54.34 -16.82
C ALA A 29 -2.53 53.21 -17.87
N LYS A 30 -3.73 52.81 -18.32
CA LYS A 30 -3.89 51.84 -19.40
C LYS A 30 -3.33 52.33 -20.74
N LEU A 31 -3.55 53.61 -21.08
CA LEU A 31 -2.98 54.23 -22.28
C LEU A 31 -1.45 54.32 -22.24
N ARG A 32 -0.86 54.64 -21.08
CA ARG A 32 0.60 54.59 -20.92
C ARG A 32 1.14 53.16 -21.06
N LYS A 33 0.49 52.18 -20.44
CA LYS A 33 0.92 50.78 -20.54
C LYS A 33 0.85 50.28 -21.98
N LEU A 34 -0.22 50.62 -22.70
CA LEU A 34 -0.37 50.32 -24.14
C LEU A 34 0.70 51.02 -25.00
N MET A 35 1.01 52.29 -24.74
CA MET A 35 2.05 53.02 -25.46
C MET A 35 3.46 52.49 -25.16
N THR A 36 3.75 52.07 -23.92
CA THR A 36 5.03 51.43 -23.58
C THR A 36 5.16 50.04 -24.19
N THR A 37 4.06 49.28 -24.26
CA THR A 37 4.08 47.98 -24.96
C THR A 37 4.18 48.15 -26.46
N HIS A 38 3.59 49.21 -27.02
CA HIS A 38 3.71 49.55 -28.44
C HIS A 38 5.14 49.97 -28.79
N ALA A 39 5.76 50.86 -27.99
CA ALA A 39 7.14 51.26 -28.19
C ALA A 39 8.12 50.07 -28.02
N ALA A 40 7.87 49.16 -27.08
CA ALA A 40 8.66 47.94 -26.93
C ALA A 40 8.46 46.96 -28.12
N GLN A 41 7.26 46.90 -28.69
CA GLN A 41 6.99 46.11 -29.89
C GLN A 41 7.61 46.73 -31.14
N GLU A 42 7.57 48.05 -31.31
CA GLU A 42 8.27 48.74 -32.40
C GLU A 42 9.77 48.52 -32.31
N HIS A 43 10.37 48.59 -31.12
CA HIS A 43 11.80 48.35 -30.94
C HIS A 43 12.20 46.89 -31.22
N ASN A 44 11.32 45.94 -30.91
CA ASN A 44 11.52 44.52 -31.26
C ASN A 44 11.26 44.24 -32.75
N PHE A 45 10.34 44.96 -33.38
CA PHE A 45 10.05 44.85 -34.80
C PHE A 45 11.16 45.49 -35.64
N GLU A 46 11.72 46.62 -35.21
CA GLU A 46 12.91 47.24 -35.82
C GLU A 46 14.15 46.34 -35.66
N ALA A 47 14.32 45.71 -34.50
CA ALA A 47 15.38 44.72 -34.29
C ALA A 47 15.21 43.48 -35.18
N GLN A 48 13.98 43.04 -35.46
CA GLN A 48 13.71 41.92 -36.38
C GLN A 48 13.76 42.34 -37.85
N ALA A 49 13.37 43.57 -38.20
CA ALA A 49 13.42 44.11 -39.55
C ALA A 49 14.86 44.38 -40.03
N LEU A 50 15.77 44.73 -39.12
CA LEU A 50 17.22 44.82 -39.40
C LEU A 50 17.88 43.45 -39.70
N PHE A 51 17.23 42.34 -39.34
CA PHE A 51 17.70 40.98 -39.61
C PHE A 51 16.92 40.24 -40.72
N ALA A 52 15.86 40.85 -41.27
CA ALA A 52 14.98 40.23 -42.27
C ALA A 52 15.10 40.85 -43.67
N GLY A 53 16.24 41.48 -43.98
CA GLY A 53 16.58 41.98 -45.31
C GLY A 53 17.68 41.17 -45.99
N LEU A 54 17.33 40.52 -47.11
CA LEU A 54 18.19 39.93 -48.16
C LEU A 54 18.76 38.53 -47.90
N GLY A 55 18.23 37.58 -48.70
CA GLY A 55 18.70 36.21 -48.77
C GLY A 55 20.00 36.02 -49.55
N GLY A 56 20.69 34.93 -49.20
CA GLY A 56 21.51 34.11 -50.11
C GLY A 56 22.81 34.71 -50.64
N ALA A 57 23.91 34.60 -49.88
CA ALA A 57 25.23 34.18 -50.37
C ALA A 57 26.19 34.00 -49.19
N ALA A 58 27.06 33.00 -49.27
CA ALA A 58 28.10 32.72 -48.28
C ALA A 58 28.95 33.97 -47.99
N SER A 59 28.93 34.44 -46.73
CA SER A 59 29.92 35.39 -46.22
C SER A 59 30.55 34.84 -44.95
N SER A 60 31.86 34.61 -45.02
CA SER A 60 32.75 34.36 -43.90
C SER A 60 32.46 35.26 -42.69
N PRO A 61 32.66 34.78 -41.44
CA PRO A 61 32.41 35.58 -40.25
C PRO A 61 33.30 36.85 -40.26
N PRO A 62 32.83 37.97 -39.67
CA PRO A 62 33.60 39.20 -39.66
C PRO A 62 34.96 38.94 -39.01
N VAL A 63 36.03 39.41 -39.66
CA VAL A 63 37.41 39.29 -39.18
C VAL A 63 37.54 40.03 -37.85
N ARG A 64 37.27 39.34 -36.75
CA ARG A 64 37.52 39.82 -35.39
C ARG A 64 39.01 40.12 -35.26
N SER A 65 39.33 41.31 -34.77
CA SER A 65 40.70 41.79 -34.54
C SER A 65 41.53 40.74 -33.77
N LYS A 66 42.84 40.65 -34.05
CA LYS A 66 43.74 39.69 -33.37
C LYS A 66 43.60 39.74 -31.83
N LYS A 67 43.35 40.93 -31.28
CA LYS A 67 43.11 41.17 -29.85
C LYS A 67 41.81 40.53 -29.33
N GLY A 68 40.73 40.54 -30.13
CA GLY A 68 39.46 39.89 -29.79
C GLY A 68 39.52 38.35 -29.86
N ARG A 69 40.32 37.79 -30.77
CA ARG A 69 40.55 36.33 -30.82
C ARG A 69 41.36 35.83 -29.63
N ALA A 70 42.41 36.55 -29.27
CA ALA A 70 43.24 36.21 -28.11
C ALA A 70 42.44 36.29 -26.79
N ALA A 71 41.59 37.31 -26.63
CA ALA A 71 40.72 37.46 -25.45
C ALA A 71 39.65 36.36 -25.37
N ALA A 72 39.03 35.98 -26.49
CA ALA A 72 38.06 34.88 -26.52
C ALA A 72 38.72 33.51 -26.27
N ALA A 73 39.95 33.30 -26.76
CA ALA A 73 40.73 32.10 -26.49
C ALA A 73 41.10 31.99 -25.01
N THR A 74 41.61 33.08 -24.40
CA THR A 74 41.91 33.10 -22.95
C THR A 74 40.68 32.93 -22.08
N HIS A 75 39.53 33.49 -22.47
CA HIS A 75 38.27 33.24 -21.75
C HIS A 75 37.81 31.77 -21.85
N ARG A 76 37.98 31.11 -23.00
CA ARG A 76 37.67 29.67 -23.16
C ARG A 76 38.59 28.82 -22.31
N VAL A 77 39.89 29.05 -22.37
CA VAL A 77 40.88 28.36 -21.53
C VAL A 77 40.56 28.57 -20.04
N GLY A 78 40.23 29.79 -19.62
CA GLY A 78 39.83 30.07 -18.24
C GLY A 78 38.58 29.32 -17.79
N ARG A 79 37.57 29.17 -18.66
CA ARG A 79 36.37 28.38 -18.40
C ARG A 79 36.67 26.88 -18.29
N ASP A 80 37.48 26.35 -19.19
CA ASP A 80 37.81 24.92 -19.23
C ASP A 80 38.67 24.51 -18.02
N VAL A 81 39.60 25.38 -17.60
CA VAL A 81 40.36 25.21 -16.36
C VAL A 81 39.44 25.30 -15.14
N ALA A 82 38.46 26.20 -15.14
CA ALA A 82 37.51 26.32 -14.04
C ALA A 82 36.62 25.08 -13.87
N GLU A 83 36.14 24.49 -14.96
CA GLU A 83 35.37 23.23 -14.91
C GLU A 83 36.22 22.06 -14.38
N ARG A 84 37.47 21.93 -14.82
CA ARG A 84 38.39 20.91 -14.30
C ARG A 84 38.69 21.14 -12.81
N ALA A 85 38.89 22.38 -12.39
CA ALA A 85 39.20 22.75 -11.00
C ALA A 85 38.14 22.33 -9.97
N LYS A 86 36.91 21.97 -10.40
CA LYS A 86 35.89 21.38 -9.52
C LYS A 86 36.30 20.03 -8.93
N TYR A 87 37.19 19.30 -9.60
CA TYR A 87 37.54 17.92 -9.26
C TYR A 87 39.04 17.69 -9.02
N LEU A 88 39.89 18.71 -9.27
CA LEU A 88 41.36 18.58 -9.15
C LEU A 88 41.85 18.54 -7.70
N THR A 89 42.75 17.60 -7.42
CA THR A 89 43.47 17.49 -6.15
C THR A 89 44.57 18.57 -6.00
N ASP A 90 45.12 18.74 -4.79
CA ASP A 90 46.10 19.80 -4.49
C ASP A 90 47.39 19.65 -5.33
N SER A 91 47.90 18.44 -5.50
CA SER A 91 49.08 18.14 -6.33
C SER A 91 48.83 18.35 -7.83
N GLU A 92 47.62 18.02 -8.31
CA GLU A 92 47.23 18.24 -9.70
C GLU A 92 46.98 19.72 -10.01
N TRP A 93 46.60 20.52 -9.02
CA TRP A 93 46.47 21.97 -9.18
C TRP A 93 47.83 22.67 -9.26
N GLU A 94 48.80 22.23 -8.48
CA GLU A 94 50.17 22.77 -8.51
C GLU A 94 50.82 22.58 -9.88
N SER A 95 50.56 21.45 -10.55
CA SER A 95 51.09 21.14 -11.88
C SER A 95 50.42 21.90 -13.04
N VAL A 96 49.32 22.63 -12.81
CA VAL A 96 48.68 23.48 -13.83
C VAL A 96 49.59 24.68 -14.16
N PRO A 97 49.88 24.95 -15.47
CA PRO A 97 50.72 26.07 -15.89
C PRO A 97 50.22 27.43 -15.41
N MET A 98 51.13 28.36 -15.12
CA MET A 98 50.78 29.69 -14.63
C MET A 98 49.91 30.49 -15.61
N ASP A 99 50.10 30.33 -16.92
CA ASP A 99 49.28 31.00 -17.92
C ASP A 99 47.81 30.55 -17.89
N GLU A 100 47.57 29.26 -17.65
CA GLU A 100 46.23 28.69 -17.45
C GLU A 100 45.62 29.15 -16.13
N LYS A 101 46.42 29.25 -15.06
CA LYS A 101 46.00 29.84 -13.78
C LYS A 101 45.63 31.33 -13.94
N HIS A 102 46.35 32.09 -14.77
CA HIS A 102 46.02 33.49 -15.06
C HIS A 102 44.74 33.62 -15.90
N ALA A 103 44.48 32.70 -16.83
CA ALA A 103 43.22 32.65 -17.56
C ALA A 103 42.04 32.26 -16.64
N PHE A 104 42.25 31.26 -15.77
CA PHE A 104 41.30 30.84 -14.75
C PHE A 104 40.95 31.97 -13.78
N THR A 105 41.93 32.69 -13.25
CA THR A 105 41.69 33.80 -12.31
C THR A 105 40.91 34.94 -12.96
N LYS A 106 41.20 35.32 -14.20
CA LYS A 106 40.39 36.32 -14.91
C LYS A 106 38.95 35.85 -15.09
N TYR A 107 38.74 34.61 -15.51
CA TYR A 107 37.40 34.04 -15.67
C TYR A 107 36.64 33.96 -14.34
N MET A 108 37.28 33.43 -13.30
CA MET A 108 36.70 33.29 -11.96
C MET A 108 36.44 34.63 -11.29
N SER A 109 37.28 35.65 -11.50
CA SER A 109 37.02 37.00 -10.98
C SER A 109 35.74 37.61 -11.56
N GLN A 110 35.44 37.31 -12.83
CA GLN A 110 34.23 37.76 -13.50
C GLN A 110 33.03 36.93 -13.03
N LEU A 111 33.18 35.60 -12.97
CA LEU A 111 32.14 34.69 -12.53
C LEU A 111 31.74 34.92 -11.06
N LEU A 112 32.69 35.15 -10.16
CA LEU A 112 32.42 35.47 -8.76
C LEU A 112 31.75 36.83 -8.57
N ARG A 113 31.98 37.76 -9.50
CA ARG A 113 31.35 39.09 -9.49
C ARG A 113 29.93 39.07 -10.05
N GLU A 114 29.67 38.22 -11.04
CA GLU A 114 28.38 38.15 -11.75
C GLU A 114 27.44 37.08 -11.18
N HIS A 115 27.98 35.92 -10.77
CA HIS A 115 27.25 34.73 -10.32
C HIS A 115 27.99 33.99 -9.17
N PRO A 116 28.12 34.60 -7.98
CA PRO A 116 28.89 34.01 -6.89
C PRO A 116 28.38 32.62 -6.47
N THR A 117 27.08 32.36 -6.56
CA THR A 117 26.45 31.09 -6.14
C THR A 117 26.68 29.89 -7.06
N GLU A 118 27.17 30.10 -8.29
CA GLU A 118 27.42 29.02 -9.25
C GLU A 118 28.80 28.37 -9.09
N THR A 119 29.66 28.97 -8.26
CA THR A 119 31.04 28.50 -8.02
C THR A 119 31.10 27.51 -6.85
N THR A 120 31.81 26.40 -7.03
CA THR A 120 32.01 25.39 -5.98
C THR A 120 33.04 25.87 -4.95
N GLU A 121 33.03 25.33 -3.73
CA GLU A 121 34.02 25.67 -2.70
C GLU A 121 35.45 25.38 -3.16
N GLN A 122 35.65 24.30 -3.91
CA GLN A 122 36.95 23.91 -4.46
C GLN A 122 37.46 24.94 -5.48
N GLN A 123 36.59 25.45 -6.37
CA GLN A 123 36.94 26.54 -7.30
C GLN A 123 37.29 27.84 -6.57
N ARG A 124 36.58 28.17 -5.48
CA ARG A 124 36.86 29.36 -4.66
C ARG A 124 38.19 29.22 -3.91
N ARG A 125 38.47 28.03 -3.36
CA ARG A 125 39.75 27.71 -2.73
C ARG A 125 40.91 27.85 -3.73
N ARG A 126 40.78 27.31 -4.95
CA ARG A 126 41.80 27.49 -6.01
C ARG A 126 41.99 28.94 -6.43
N TYR A 127 40.90 29.71 -6.49
CA TYR A 127 40.97 31.15 -6.77
C TYR A 127 41.69 31.92 -5.66
N PHE A 128 41.43 31.59 -4.40
CA PHE A 128 42.15 32.14 -3.25
C PHE A 128 43.63 31.76 -3.27
N GLU A 129 43.96 30.47 -3.45
CA GLU A 129 45.34 29.99 -3.53
C GLU A 129 46.15 30.65 -4.66
N THR A 130 45.49 31.09 -5.75
CA THR A 130 46.16 31.73 -6.88
C THR A 130 46.22 33.26 -6.82
N THR A 131 45.28 33.92 -6.13
CA THR A 131 45.19 35.39 -6.10
C THR A 131 45.47 35.98 -4.72
N MET A 132 45.45 35.17 -3.67
CA MET A 132 45.46 35.58 -2.26
C MET A 132 44.35 36.56 -1.89
N VAL A 133 43.31 36.69 -2.73
CA VAL A 133 42.14 37.54 -2.48
C VAL A 133 41.03 36.69 -1.87
N ASP A 134 40.62 37.00 -0.64
CA ASP A 134 39.49 36.31 -0.02
C ASP A 134 38.19 36.66 -0.75
N THR A 135 37.53 35.65 -1.30
CA THR A 135 36.24 35.77 -1.99
C THR A 135 35.13 36.30 -1.08
N ARG A 136 35.34 36.30 0.25
CA ARG A 136 34.44 36.84 1.26
C ARG A 136 34.46 38.38 1.35
N ASP A 137 35.46 39.05 0.78
CA ASP A 137 35.57 40.51 0.75
C ASP A 137 34.79 41.15 -0.42
N LEU A 138 34.17 40.35 -1.28
CA LEU A 138 33.31 40.84 -2.37
C LEU A 138 31.98 41.34 -1.80
N ASP A 139 31.80 42.67 -1.80
CA ASP A 139 30.64 43.38 -1.25
C ASP A 139 29.30 42.74 -1.75
N PRO A 140 28.59 42.00 -0.87
CA PRO A 140 27.48 41.12 -1.28
C PRO A 140 26.27 41.90 -1.82
N GLN A 141 26.22 43.22 -1.64
CA GLN A 141 25.17 44.07 -2.17
C GLN A 141 25.32 44.39 -3.66
N LYS A 142 26.54 44.30 -4.22
CA LYS A 142 26.82 44.59 -5.64
C LYS A 142 26.82 43.34 -6.53
N THR A 143 27.03 42.17 -5.96
CA THR A 143 27.24 40.90 -6.67
C THR A 143 25.98 40.04 -6.78
N VAL A 144 25.02 40.19 -5.87
CA VAL A 144 23.78 39.40 -5.86
C VAL A 144 22.67 40.13 -6.60
N ARG A 145 22.23 39.58 -7.74
CA ARG A 145 21.23 40.21 -8.61
C ARG A 145 19.79 39.85 -8.26
N ASP A 146 19.57 38.68 -7.66
CA ASP A 146 18.23 38.14 -7.39
C ASP A 146 17.97 37.84 -5.89
N GLU A 147 16.71 37.95 -5.46
CA GLU A 147 16.29 37.70 -4.07
C GLU A 147 16.46 36.22 -3.69
N TYR A 148 16.30 35.31 -4.66
CA TYR A 148 16.55 33.88 -4.50
C TYR A 148 18.02 33.54 -4.20
N GLU A 149 18.95 34.27 -4.83
CA GLU A 149 20.40 34.11 -4.59
C GLU A 149 20.80 34.66 -3.21
N ARG A 150 20.16 35.74 -2.73
CA ARG A 150 20.36 36.23 -1.35
C ARG A 150 19.92 35.21 -0.31
N ILE A 151 18.79 34.53 -0.55
CA ILE A 151 18.27 33.49 0.36
C ILE A 151 19.22 32.29 0.41
N LYS A 152 19.76 31.84 -0.73
CA LYS A 152 20.77 30.77 -0.78
C LYS A 152 22.05 31.13 -0.02
N LEU A 153 22.44 32.40 -0.03
CA LEU A 153 23.64 32.90 0.65
C LEU A 153 23.40 33.33 2.10
N GLY A 154 22.17 33.22 2.63
CA GLY A 154 21.83 33.62 3.99
C GLY A 154 21.91 35.14 4.24
N LEU A 155 21.90 35.95 3.18
CA LEU A 155 21.99 37.41 3.25
C LEU A 155 20.61 38.03 3.54
N PRO A 156 20.54 39.19 4.23
CA PRO A 156 19.28 39.86 4.51
C PRO A 156 18.55 40.30 3.23
N VAL A 157 17.34 39.80 3.02
CA VAL A 157 16.47 40.23 1.92
C VAL A 157 15.79 41.54 2.33
N GLN A 158 16.06 42.62 1.57
CA GLN A 158 15.28 43.85 1.73
C GLN A 158 13.94 43.65 1.02
N LEU A 159 12.93 43.27 1.79
CA LEU A 159 11.54 43.14 1.34
C LEU A 159 11.08 44.49 0.76
N LYS A 160 10.75 44.54 -0.53
CA LYS A 160 10.27 45.77 -1.20
C LYS A 160 8.93 46.31 -0.68
N ASN A 161 8.28 45.68 0.30
CA ASN A 161 7.11 46.22 0.99
C ASN A 161 7.01 45.65 2.42
N PRO A 162 7.13 46.47 3.49
CA PRO A 162 7.03 46.00 4.88
C PRO A 162 5.60 45.63 5.32
N GLN A 163 4.59 45.75 4.45
CA GLN A 163 3.18 45.45 4.75
C GLN A 163 2.72 44.04 4.33
N HIS A 164 3.55 43.28 3.60
CA HIS A 164 3.28 41.88 3.30
C HIS A 164 4.47 41.02 3.74
N SER A 165 4.38 40.49 4.96
CA SER A 165 5.25 39.41 5.40
C SER A 165 4.87 38.12 4.67
N LEU A 166 5.50 37.85 3.53
CA LEU A 166 5.48 36.51 2.94
C LEU A 166 6.34 35.61 3.82
N GLY A 167 5.70 34.93 4.78
CA GLY A 167 6.36 33.95 5.63
C GLY A 167 6.93 32.79 4.79
N VAL A 168 7.90 32.05 5.36
CA VAL A 168 8.48 30.83 4.75
C VAL A 168 7.41 29.85 4.28
N SER A 169 6.25 29.84 4.94
CA SER A 169 5.06 29.11 4.51
C SER A 169 4.59 29.49 3.11
N GLN A 170 4.59 30.78 2.75
CA GLN A 170 4.12 31.24 1.45
C GLN A 170 5.12 31.03 0.32
N ALA A 171 6.43 31.13 0.61
CA ALA A 171 7.46 30.71 -0.35
C ALA A 171 7.38 29.20 -0.67
N VAL A 172 7.05 28.37 0.32
CA VAL A 172 6.77 26.94 0.11
C VAL A 172 5.47 26.73 -0.68
N TYR A 173 4.45 27.57 -0.49
CA TYR A 173 3.18 27.51 -1.25
C TYR A 173 3.32 27.95 -2.71
N ASP A 174 4.20 28.90 -3.01
CA ASP A 174 4.49 29.34 -4.39
C ASP A 174 5.43 28.36 -5.11
N ALA A 175 6.36 27.71 -4.40
CA ALA A 175 7.19 26.62 -4.94
C ALA A 175 6.44 25.27 -5.06
N ALA A 176 5.29 25.13 -4.40
CA ALA A 176 4.45 23.94 -4.47
C ALA A 176 3.71 23.79 -5.81
N ASP A 177 3.59 24.86 -6.60
CA ASP A 177 3.01 24.83 -7.96
C ASP A 177 3.95 24.15 -9.00
N ALA A 178 5.13 23.69 -8.56
CA ALA A 178 6.10 22.92 -9.37
C ALA A 178 6.45 21.57 -8.72
N SER A 179 5.46 20.85 -8.17
CA SER A 179 5.71 19.54 -7.54
C SER A 179 5.89 18.43 -8.59
N LEU A 180 6.77 17.46 -8.31
CA LEU A 180 6.94 16.27 -9.14
C LEU A 180 5.64 15.47 -9.35
N PHE A 181 4.76 15.45 -8.36
CA PHE A 181 3.50 14.70 -8.37
C PHE A 181 2.34 15.43 -9.06
N ASP A 182 2.60 16.62 -9.60
CA ASP A 182 1.57 17.35 -10.35
C ASP A 182 1.33 16.66 -11.70
N PRO A 183 0.08 16.67 -12.21
CA PRO A 183 -0.25 15.99 -13.45
C PRO A 183 0.56 16.49 -14.67
N ALA A 184 1.07 17.72 -14.62
CA ALA A 184 1.95 18.27 -15.66
C ALA A 184 3.37 17.65 -15.65
N ASN A 185 3.82 17.09 -14.52
CA ASN A 185 5.17 16.56 -14.31
C ASN A 185 5.23 15.02 -14.29
N VAL A 186 4.16 14.32 -14.70
CA VAL A 186 4.08 12.84 -14.65
C VAL A 186 5.24 12.16 -15.39
N HIS A 187 5.69 12.70 -16.53
CA HIS A 187 6.84 12.18 -17.27
C HIS A 187 8.16 12.22 -16.45
N LYS A 188 8.34 13.25 -15.61
CA LYS A 188 9.49 13.34 -14.69
C LYS A 188 9.33 12.38 -13.53
N LEU A 189 8.10 12.23 -13.02
CA LEU A 189 7.78 11.27 -11.96
C LEU A 189 8.07 9.84 -12.42
N GLU A 190 7.64 9.46 -13.61
CA GLU A 190 7.91 8.15 -14.21
C GLU A 190 9.41 7.91 -14.33
N ASN A 191 10.17 8.84 -14.91
CA ASN A 191 11.64 8.71 -15.00
C ASN A 191 12.31 8.58 -13.63
N ALA A 192 11.84 9.35 -12.63
CA ALA A 192 12.35 9.24 -11.26
C ALA A 192 12.00 7.87 -10.65
N MET A 193 10.79 7.35 -10.88
CA MET A 193 10.38 6.03 -10.41
C MET A 193 11.18 4.92 -11.10
N THR A 194 11.45 5.03 -12.40
CA THR A 194 12.32 4.08 -13.13
C THR A 194 13.74 4.07 -12.57
N ASN A 195 14.32 5.23 -12.26
CA ASN A 195 15.63 5.30 -11.61
C ASN A 195 15.61 4.65 -10.22
N ILE A 196 14.57 4.93 -9.41
CA ILE A 196 14.39 4.29 -8.11
C ILE A 196 14.26 2.76 -8.27
N LYS A 197 13.50 2.29 -9.26
CA LYS A 197 13.35 0.86 -9.58
C LYS A 197 14.68 0.20 -9.94
N GLN A 198 15.50 0.83 -10.78
CA GLN A 198 16.82 0.32 -11.17
C GLN A 198 17.72 0.11 -9.95
N VAL A 199 17.83 1.10 -9.08
CA VAL A 199 18.65 0.97 -7.86
C VAL A 199 18.06 -0.06 -6.89
N PHE A 200 16.73 -0.18 -6.79
CA PHE A 200 16.10 -1.26 -6.01
C PHE A 200 16.38 -2.64 -6.60
N ALA A 201 16.35 -2.81 -7.92
CA ALA A 201 16.67 -4.08 -8.58
C ALA A 201 18.11 -4.48 -8.29
N ASP A 202 19.05 -3.55 -8.39
CA ASP A 202 20.45 -3.77 -8.02
C ASP A 202 20.61 -4.11 -6.53
N TYR A 203 19.90 -3.40 -5.67
CA TYR A 203 19.91 -3.65 -4.23
C TYR A 203 19.37 -5.04 -3.88
N VAL A 204 18.22 -5.45 -4.44
CA VAL A 204 17.59 -6.75 -4.18
C VAL A 204 18.47 -7.89 -4.70
N ARG A 205 19.00 -7.76 -5.93
CA ARG A 205 19.95 -8.72 -6.51
C ARG A 205 21.19 -8.89 -5.65
N LYS A 206 21.89 -7.80 -5.32
CA LYS A 206 23.11 -7.84 -4.47
C LYS A 206 22.81 -8.38 -3.07
N LYS A 207 21.64 -8.06 -2.52
CA LYS A 207 21.22 -8.58 -1.22
C LYS A 207 20.96 -10.09 -1.25
N ARG A 208 20.39 -10.62 -2.34
CA ARG A 208 20.18 -12.07 -2.53
C ARG A 208 21.52 -12.80 -2.71
N GLU A 209 22.42 -12.23 -3.48
CA GLU A 209 23.76 -12.78 -3.75
C GLU A 209 24.73 -12.65 -2.55
N GLY A 210 24.41 -11.83 -1.56
CA GLY A 210 25.26 -11.57 -0.39
C GLY A 210 26.45 -10.63 -0.66
N VAL A 211 26.39 -9.84 -1.74
CA VAL A 211 27.43 -8.87 -2.14
C VAL A 211 27.23 -7.53 -1.40
N SER A 212 28.26 -6.67 -1.37
CA SER A 212 28.16 -5.34 -0.74
C SER A 212 26.97 -4.54 -1.30
N THR A 213 26.08 -4.12 -0.40
CA THR A 213 24.87 -3.33 -0.70
C THR A 213 25.00 -1.87 -0.24
N GLU A 214 26.17 -1.46 0.23
CA GLU A 214 26.33 -0.17 0.91
C GLU A 214 26.18 1.02 -0.06
N ALA A 215 26.69 0.89 -1.29
CA ALA A 215 26.58 1.94 -2.30
C ALA A 215 25.12 2.17 -2.70
N GLU A 216 24.36 1.10 -2.91
CA GLU A 216 22.95 1.14 -3.29
C GLU A 216 22.10 1.68 -2.14
N ARG A 217 22.41 1.30 -0.88
CA ARG A 217 21.74 1.88 0.29
C ARG A 217 21.95 3.38 0.38
N ARG A 218 23.16 3.88 0.11
CA ARG A 218 23.45 5.33 0.09
C ARG A 218 22.71 6.03 -1.05
N GLN A 219 22.67 5.44 -2.24
CA GLN A 219 21.90 5.98 -3.38
C GLN A 219 20.40 6.01 -3.09
N LEU A 220 19.83 4.92 -2.57
CA LEU A 220 18.43 4.86 -2.14
C LEU A 220 18.13 5.88 -1.05
N ALA A 221 19.04 6.09 -0.09
CA ALA A 221 18.87 7.11 0.96
C ALA A 221 18.83 8.53 0.37
N ASN A 222 19.71 8.83 -0.59
CA ASN A 222 19.73 10.12 -1.29
C ASN A 222 18.42 10.34 -2.08
N MET A 223 18.01 9.36 -2.88
CA MET A 223 16.76 9.43 -3.63
C MET A 223 15.53 9.49 -2.70
N THR A 224 15.58 8.82 -1.55
CA THR A 224 14.53 8.92 -0.52
C THR A 224 14.47 10.33 0.07
N ALA A 225 15.60 11.00 0.27
CA ALA A 225 15.64 12.38 0.74
C ALA A 225 15.06 13.36 -0.30
N GLU A 226 15.38 13.17 -1.58
CA GLU A 226 14.79 13.93 -2.70
C GLU A 226 13.28 13.70 -2.81
N LEU A 227 12.85 12.43 -2.78
CA LEU A 227 11.43 12.07 -2.81
C LEU A 227 10.67 12.60 -1.59
N ASN A 228 11.30 12.64 -0.41
CA ASN A 228 10.73 13.26 0.78
C ASN A 228 10.46 14.75 0.58
N LEU A 229 11.38 15.48 -0.04
CA LEU A 229 11.21 16.90 -0.35
C LEU A 229 10.05 17.10 -1.34
N GLU A 230 9.99 16.29 -2.41
CA GLU A 230 8.90 16.35 -3.39
C GLU A 230 7.55 15.95 -2.78
N THR A 231 7.53 14.95 -1.91
CA THR A 231 6.33 14.55 -1.15
C THR A 231 5.87 15.67 -0.23
N GLN A 232 6.79 16.41 0.38
CA GLN A 232 6.44 17.58 1.20
C GLN A 232 5.78 18.69 0.36
N LYS A 233 6.33 19.00 -0.83
CA LYS A 233 5.72 19.94 -1.77
C LYS A 233 4.35 19.47 -2.23
N HIS A 234 4.22 18.18 -2.57
CA HIS A 234 2.97 17.59 -3.00
C HIS A 234 1.90 17.59 -1.92
N LEU A 235 2.27 17.28 -0.66
CA LEU A 235 1.34 17.37 0.46
C LEU A 235 0.83 18.82 0.58
N ALA A 236 1.72 19.81 0.52
CA ALA A 236 1.32 21.22 0.53
C ALA A 236 0.40 21.59 -0.67
N ASN A 237 0.66 21.04 -1.87
CA ASN A 237 -0.15 21.30 -3.06
C ASN A 237 -1.53 20.62 -3.01
N THR A 238 -1.59 19.35 -2.59
CA THR A 238 -2.86 18.63 -2.37
C THR A 238 -3.69 19.29 -1.29
N PHE A 239 -3.06 19.84 -0.25
CA PHE A 239 -3.74 20.70 0.74
C PHE A 239 -4.33 21.99 0.14
N LYS A 240 -3.73 22.55 -0.91
CA LYS A 240 -4.17 23.78 -1.60
C LYS A 240 -5.38 23.53 -2.51
N TYR A 241 -5.45 22.39 -3.21
CA TYR A 241 -6.46 22.17 -4.26
C TYR A 241 -7.46 21.02 -4.02
N ALA A 242 -7.12 19.96 -3.29
CA ALA A 242 -7.93 18.74 -3.21
C ALA A 242 -8.37 18.39 -1.78
N GLU A 243 -7.45 18.40 -0.81
CA GLU A 243 -7.73 18.07 0.58
C GLU A 243 -8.48 19.18 1.31
N THR A 244 -8.36 20.46 0.99
CA THR A 244 -9.16 21.51 1.67
C THR A 244 -10.63 21.33 1.37
N ARG A 245 -10.99 21.00 0.12
CA ARG A 245 -12.38 20.79 -0.31
C ARG A 245 -12.92 19.45 0.19
N LEU A 246 -12.13 18.37 0.12
CA LEU A 246 -12.51 17.07 0.72
C LEU A 246 -12.55 17.10 2.24
N ARG A 247 -11.66 17.86 2.89
CA ARG A 247 -11.71 18.07 4.35
C ARG A 247 -12.87 18.96 4.71
N GLN A 248 -13.13 20.03 3.99
CA GLN A 248 -14.33 20.85 4.17
C GLN A 248 -15.57 19.98 4.01
N VAL A 249 -15.70 19.19 2.96
CA VAL A 249 -16.83 18.25 2.80
C VAL A 249 -16.86 17.21 3.92
N SER A 250 -15.74 16.59 4.31
CA SER A 250 -15.72 15.61 5.41
C SER A 250 -15.96 16.24 6.79
N LEU A 251 -15.52 17.49 6.98
CA LEU A 251 -15.72 18.27 8.20
C LEU A 251 -17.12 18.84 8.21
N GLU A 252 -17.72 19.17 7.08
CA GLU A 252 -19.11 19.58 6.90
C GLU A 252 -20.03 18.37 7.07
N GLU A 253 -19.66 17.18 6.58
CA GLU A 253 -20.33 15.91 6.84
C GLU A 253 -20.21 15.53 8.31
N LYS A 254 -19.02 15.63 8.91
CA LYS A 254 -18.83 15.40 10.34
C LYS A 254 -19.48 16.49 11.19
N GLU A 255 -19.51 17.73 10.74
CA GLU A 255 -20.22 18.84 11.38
C GLU A 255 -21.71 18.68 11.19
N PHE A 256 -22.20 18.10 10.09
CA PHE A 256 -23.60 17.79 9.87
C PHE A 256 -24.02 16.63 10.77
N GLN A 257 -23.19 15.59 10.85
CA GLN A 257 -23.33 14.50 11.81
C GLN A 257 -23.24 15.02 13.25
N LEU A 258 -22.31 15.93 13.57
CA LEU A 258 -22.15 16.53 14.89
C LEU A 258 -23.25 17.56 15.18
N LYS A 259 -23.78 18.30 14.20
CA LYS A 259 -24.92 19.21 14.32
C LYS A 259 -26.21 18.44 14.46
N GLU A 260 -26.33 17.27 13.84
CA GLU A 260 -27.43 16.34 14.09
C GLU A 260 -27.29 15.75 15.50
N VAL A 261 -26.09 15.34 15.91
CA VAL A 261 -25.80 14.92 17.30
C VAL A 261 -26.00 16.08 18.31
N GLU A 262 -25.71 17.33 17.93
CA GLU A 262 -25.90 18.51 18.76
C GLU A 262 -27.35 18.99 18.78
N ARG A 263 -28.09 18.83 17.68
CA ARG A 263 -29.55 19.00 17.61
C ARG A 263 -30.21 17.97 18.51
N LEU A 264 -29.79 16.71 18.42
CA LEU A 264 -30.19 15.65 19.34
C LEU A 264 -29.80 15.99 20.79
N ARG A 265 -28.62 16.59 21.04
CA ARG A 265 -28.23 17.12 22.37
C ARG A 265 -29.02 18.33 22.83
N ARG A 266 -29.40 19.27 21.97
CA ARG A 266 -30.17 20.49 22.33
C ARG A 266 -31.62 20.14 22.60
N VAL A 267 -32.18 19.23 21.81
CA VAL A 267 -33.47 18.60 22.10
C VAL A 267 -33.39 17.83 23.43
N ALA A 268 -32.26 17.21 23.75
CA ALA A 268 -32.02 16.59 25.08
C ALA A 268 -31.78 17.60 26.23
N GLN A 269 -31.13 18.75 25.98
CA GLN A 269 -30.81 19.77 26.99
C GLN A 269 -31.97 20.72 27.28
N GLN A 270 -32.77 21.08 26.27
CA GLN A 270 -34.08 21.71 26.49
C GLN A 270 -35.00 20.80 27.30
N LYS A 271 -34.86 19.47 27.15
CA LYS A 271 -35.50 18.45 28.01
C LYS A 271 -34.80 18.21 29.36
N SER A 272 -33.60 18.74 29.59
CA SER A 272 -32.90 18.68 30.90
C SER A 272 -33.07 19.96 31.74
N GLY A 273 -33.96 20.88 31.34
CA GLY A 273 -34.32 22.09 32.08
C GLY A 273 -35.06 21.85 33.41
N GLY A 274 -35.01 20.62 33.95
CA GLY A 274 -35.68 20.21 35.18
C GLY A 274 -34.75 19.75 36.31
N HIS A 275 -33.45 20.02 36.26
CA HIS A 275 -32.52 19.71 37.36
C HIS A 275 -31.74 20.95 37.83
N HIS A 276 -32.47 21.91 38.37
CA HIS A 276 -31.94 22.91 39.29
C HIS A 276 -32.35 22.57 40.72
N ARG A 277 -31.77 21.50 41.28
CA ARG A 277 -31.59 21.31 42.73
C ARG A 277 -30.80 20.03 42.99
N ARG A 278 -29.47 20.10 42.85
CA ARG A 278 -28.55 19.24 43.61
C ARG A 278 -27.14 19.81 43.59
N GLY A 279 -26.59 20.00 44.79
CA GLY A 279 -25.16 19.83 45.08
C GLY A 279 -24.19 20.91 44.60
N ARG A 280 -23.77 21.77 45.53
CA ARG A 280 -22.64 22.72 45.39
C ARG A 280 -21.25 22.03 45.29
N GLN A 281 -21.17 20.76 44.88
CA GLN A 281 -19.94 19.94 44.85
C GLN A 281 -19.41 19.57 43.44
N ASP A 282 -20.11 19.92 42.35
CA ASP A 282 -19.74 19.51 40.97
C ASP A 282 -18.79 20.47 40.21
N GLN A 283 -18.12 21.41 40.89
CA GLN A 283 -17.27 22.37 40.17
C GLN A 283 -16.03 21.73 39.52
N LYS A 284 -15.48 20.66 40.09
CA LYS A 284 -14.29 19.98 39.54
C LYS A 284 -14.58 19.22 38.23
N PRO A 285 -15.59 18.33 38.13
CA PRO A 285 -15.92 17.68 36.86
C PRO A 285 -16.40 18.66 35.80
N ALA A 286 -17.19 19.68 36.17
CA ALA A 286 -17.64 20.71 35.22
C ALA A 286 -16.49 21.59 34.68
N ARG A 287 -15.51 21.96 35.52
CA ARG A 287 -14.29 22.66 35.06
C ARG A 287 -13.44 21.78 34.16
N MET A 288 -13.31 20.48 34.48
CA MET A 288 -12.57 19.53 33.67
C MET A 288 -13.23 19.30 32.31
N GLU A 289 -14.56 19.21 32.24
CA GLU A 289 -15.29 19.16 30.98
C GLU A 289 -15.16 20.46 30.17
N LYS A 290 -15.23 21.63 30.82
CA LYS A 290 -15.03 22.92 30.14
C LYS A 290 -13.62 22.99 29.55
N LEU A 291 -12.61 22.52 30.29
CA LEU A 291 -11.23 22.41 29.79
C LEU A 291 -11.13 21.43 28.62
N LYS A 292 -11.77 20.26 28.69
CA LYS A 292 -11.84 19.31 27.56
C LYS A 292 -12.48 19.94 26.32
N ARG A 293 -13.59 20.68 26.46
CA ARG A 293 -14.26 21.38 25.35
C ARG A 293 -13.38 22.48 24.75
N MET A 294 -12.67 23.25 25.58
CA MET A 294 -11.71 24.25 25.10
C MET A 294 -10.54 23.60 24.36
N ILE A 295 -10.01 22.48 24.86
CA ILE A 295 -8.96 21.70 24.18
C ILE A 295 -9.49 21.13 22.87
N SER A 296 -10.67 20.52 22.84
CA SER A 296 -11.28 20.01 21.59
C SER A 296 -11.48 21.12 20.55
N ARG A 297 -11.88 22.32 21.00
CA ARG A 297 -12.01 23.50 20.12
C ARG A 297 -10.66 24.03 19.63
N ALA A 298 -9.62 23.97 20.45
CA ALA A 298 -8.27 24.37 20.08
C ALA A 298 -7.58 23.36 19.13
N VAL A 299 -7.84 22.06 19.33
CA VAL A 299 -7.32 20.97 18.50
C VAL A 299 -8.12 20.82 17.19
N GLY A 300 -9.39 21.22 17.18
CA GLY A 300 -10.30 21.01 16.06
C GLY A 300 -10.76 19.54 15.90
N LEU A 301 -10.69 18.74 16.97
CA LEU A 301 -11.07 17.33 17.00
C LEU A 301 -11.79 17.01 18.31
N ASP A 302 -12.80 16.12 18.28
CA ASP A 302 -13.42 15.62 19.50
C ASP A 302 -12.48 14.61 20.17
N MET A 303 -11.82 15.06 21.24
CA MET A 303 -10.87 14.27 22.01
C MET A 303 -11.50 13.02 22.63
N ASN A 304 -12.78 13.07 23.03
CA ASN A 304 -13.41 11.90 23.64
C ASN A 304 -13.61 10.78 22.60
N VAL A 305 -14.03 11.14 21.38
CA VAL A 305 -14.19 10.18 20.27
C VAL A 305 -12.84 9.63 19.82
N ALA A 306 -11.80 10.47 19.76
CA ALA A 306 -10.46 10.02 19.42
C ALA A 306 -9.89 9.05 20.47
N GLU A 307 -10.13 9.31 21.76
CA GLU A 307 -9.74 8.40 22.85
C GLU A 307 -10.48 7.06 22.76
N THR A 308 -11.81 7.06 22.53
CA THR A 308 -12.59 5.81 22.43
C THR A 308 -12.15 4.96 21.25
N VAL A 309 -12.02 5.56 20.06
CA VAL A 309 -11.55 4.85 18.85
C VAL A 309 -10.15 4.25 19.07
N LEU A 310 -9.24 4.97 19.73
CA LEU A 310 -7.91 4.43 20.01
C LEU A 310 -7.94 3.30 21.06
N THR A 311 -8.82 3.37 22.06
CA THR A 311 -9.00 2.27 23.01
C THR A 311 -9.61 1.03 22.34
N GLU A 312 -10.58 1.21 21.44
CA GLU A 312 -11.15 0.13 20.64
C GLU A 312 -10.10 -0.49 19.73
N MET A 313 -9.39 0.32 18.92
CA MET A 313 -8.32 -0.16 18.05
C MET A 313 -7.25 -0.94 18.82
N ARG A 314 -6.88 -0.48 20.02
CA ARG A 314 -5.92 -1.19 20.87
C ARG A 314 -6.45 -2.54 21.33
N ALA A 315 -7.70 -2.61 21.78
CA ALA A 315 -8.32 -3.86 22.19
C ALA A 315 -8.45 -4.85 21.01
N GLN A 316 -8.74 -4.35 19.81
CA GLN A 316 -8.75 -5.15 18.57
C GLN A 316 -7.36 -5.71 18.25
N GLU A 317 -6.32 -4.87 18.30
CA GLU A 317 -4.93 -5.28 18.06
C GLU A 317 -4.49 -6.34 19.08
N GLU A 318 -4.76 -6.12 20.38
CA GLU A 318 -4.41 -7.09 21.45
C GLU A 318 -5.15 -8.43 21.29
N PHE A 319 -6.43 -8.41 20.90
CA PHE A 319 -7.20 -9.64 20.64
C PHE A 319 -6.68 -10.40 19.41
N LEU A 320 -6.43 -9.72 18.29
CA LEU A 320 -5.92 -10.36 17.08
C LEU A 320 -4.51 -10.93 17.27
N GLN A 321 -3.64 -10.22 18.00
CA GLN A 321 -2.30 -10.72 18.34
C GLN A 321 -2.38 -11.95 19.24
N PHE A 322 -3.30 -11.95 20.22
CA PHE A 322 -3.55 -13.10 21.06
C PHE A 322 -4.00 -14.31 20.24
N CYS A 323 -5.00 -14.15 19.36
CA CYS A 323 -5.49 -15.24 18.52
C CYS A 323 -4.42 -15.81 17.58
N GLU A 324 -3.64 -14.94 16.92
CA GLU A 324 -2.58 -15.38 16.00
C GLU A 324 -1.49 -16.17 16.73
N VAL A 325 -0.98 -15.65 17.85
CA VAL A 325 0.07 -16.34 18.63
C VAL A 325 -0.48 -17.62 19.25
N PHE A 326 -1.72 -17.60 19.74
CA PHE A 326 -2.35 -18.79 20.29
C PHE A 326 -2.48 -19.89 19.25
N ALA A 327 -2.98 -19.59 18.04
CA ALA A 327 -3.08 -20.56 16.94
C ALA A 327 -1.73 -21.14 16.53
N ARG A 328 -0.71 -20.30 16.44
CA ARG A 328 0.67 -20.74 16.14
C ARG A 328 1.24 -21.66 17.21
N LEU A 329 1.04 -21.33 18.49
CA LEU A 329 1.53 -22.12 19.61
C LEU A 329 0.78 -23.44 19.78
N THR A 330 -0.52 -23.50 19.48
CA THR A 330 -1.34 -24.71 19.73
C THR A 330 -1.45 -25.63 18.52
N GLN A 331 -1.61 -25.10 17.31
CA GLN A 331 -1.81 -25.89 16.10
C GLN A 331 -0.55 -25.97 15.22
N GLY A 332 0.46 -25.14 15.49
CA GLY A 332 1.66 -25.07 14.67
C GLY A 332 1.42 -24.42 13.30
N GLY A 333 0.31 -23.71 13.12
CA GLY A 333 -0.01 -22.98 11.90
C GLY A 333 -0.50 -21.56 12.19
N GLY A 334 -0.13 -20.62 11.32
CA GLY A 334 -0.66 -19.26 11.31
C GLY A 334 -1.89 -19.11 10.42
N PHE A 335 -2.26 -17.86 10.13
CA PHE A 335 -3.38 -17.56 9.24
C PHE A 335 -3.14 -17.98 7.78
N HIS A 336 -4.08 -18.76 7.22
CA HIS A 336 -4.13 -19.15 5.81
C HIS A 336 -5.55 -18.90 5.27
N HIS A 337 -5.66 -18.14 4.19
CA HIS A 337 -6.96 -17.84 3.58
C HIS A 337 -7.29 -18.84 2.47
N THR A 338 -8.38 -19.59 2.60
CA THR A 338 -8.80 -20.64 1.67
C THR A 338 -10.25 -20.48 1.23
N SER A 339 -10.71 -21.30 0.29
CA SER A 339 -12.11 -21.29 -0.19
C SER A 339 -13.13 -21.84 0.83
N GLU A 340 -12.67 -22.52 1.88
CA GLU A 340 -13.54 -23.07 2.96
C GLU A 340 -13.90 -22.01 4.01
N ASP A 341 -13.24 -20.84 3.96
CA ASP A 341 -13.48 -19.73 4.86
C ASP A 341 -14.86 -19.10 4.63
N GLU A 342 -15.32 -18.28 5.60
CA GLU A 342 -16.57 -17.54 5.48
C GLU A 342 -16.53 -16.59 4.26
N THR A 343 -17.40 -16.85 3.28
CA THR A 343 -17.53 -16.05 2.06
C THR A 343 -18.18 -14.69 2.33
N LEU A 344 -18.00 -13.74 1.39
CA LEU A 344 -18.59 -12.41 1.52
C LEU A 344 -20.12 -12.42 1.65
N SER A 345 -20.81 -13.32 0.94
CA SER A 345 -22.26 -13.46 1.06
C SER A 345 -22.68 -13.96 2.45
N ALA A 346 -21.99 -14.99 2.97
CA ALA A 346 -22.22 -15.47 4.32
C ALA A 346 -21.95 -14.38 5.36
N TYR A 347 -20.89 -13.60 5.18
CA TYR A 347 -20.57 -12.47 6.05
C TYR A 347 -21.64 -11.39 6.02
N VAL A 348 -22.13 -10.99 4.84
CA VAL A 348 -23.23 -10.01 4.72
C VAL A 348 -24.51 -10.53 5.38
N GLU A 349 -24.88 -11.80 5.19
CA GLU A 349 -26.05 -12.37 5.87
C GLU A 349 -25.86 -12.44 7.38
N ASN A 350 -24.64 -12.72 7.85
CA ASN A 350 -24.34 -12.72 9.28
C ASN A 350 -24.35 -11.31 9.87
N LEU A 351 -23.90 -10.30 9.13
CA LEU A 351 -24.09 -8.90 9.51
C LEU A 351 -25.59 -8.56 9.54
N ARG A 352 -26.39 -9.03 8.57
CA ARG A 352 -27.85 -8.84 8.63
C ARG A 352 -28.44 -9.53 9.86
N LYS A 353 -28.11 -10.78 10.15
CA LYS A 353 -28.61 -11.54 11.32
C LYS A 353 -28.25 -10.90 12.66
N LEU A 354 -27.01 -10.45 12.82
CA LEU A 354 -26.55 -9.78 14.05
C LEU A 354 -27.34 -8.50 14.36
N TYR A 355 -27.84 -7.83 13.32
CA TYR A 355 -28.63 -6.61 13.46
C TYR A 355 -30.14 -6.87 13.33
N SER A 356 -30.57 -7.95 12.68
CA SER A 356 -31.95 -8.44 12.54
C SER A 356 -32.48 -9.10 13.81
N MET A 357 -31.62 -9.76 14.60
CA MET A 357 -31.97 -10.23 15.97
C MET A 357 -32.34 -9.08 16.93
N ASN A 358 -32.10 -7.83 16.53
CA ASN A 358 -32.51 -6.63 17.26
C ASN A 358 -33.61 -5.84 16.52
N ALA A 359 -34.12 -6.36 15.39
CA ALA A 359 -34.81 -5.55 14.39
C ALA A 359 -35.88 -6.30 13.60
N ASP A 360 -37.09 -6.31 14.14
CA ASP A 360 -38.30 -6.27 13.30
C ASP A 360 -38.52 -4.88 12.66
N THR A 361 -37.49 -3.99 12.68
CA THR A 361 -37.63 -2.53 12.42
C THR A 361 -36.51 -1.86 11.59
N LEU A 362 -35.39 -2.52 11.24
CA LEU A 362 -34.26 -1.86 10.55
C LEU A 362 -34.22 -2.18 9.06
N SER A 363 -34.18 -1.14 8.23
CA SER A 363 -34.02 -1.25 6.77
C SER A 363 -32.55 -1.41 6.36
N THR A 364 -32.27 -1.87 5.13
CA THR A 364 -30.90 -1.92 4.57
C THR A 364 -30.23 -0.54 4.62
N LEU A 365 -31.00 0.55 4.48
CA LEU A 365 -30.50 1.92 4.58
C LEU A 365 -29.91 2.21 5.97
N ASP A 366 -30.59 1.81 7.03
CA ASP A 366 -30.16 2.05 8.41
C ASP A 366 -28.87 1.29 8.72
N VAL A 367 -28.76 0.05 8.24
CA VAL A 367 -27.55 -0.78 8.35
C VAL A 367 -26.38 -0.14 7.62
N VAL A 368 -26.59 0.33 6.38
CA VAL A 368 -25.56 1.00 5.58
C VAL A 368 -25.12 2.32 6.21
N GLN A 369 -26.06 3.13 6.72
CA GLN A 369 -25.74 4.38 7.41
C GLN A 369 -24.94 4.12 8.69
N TYR A 370 -25.31 3.08 9.45
CA TYR A 370 -24.57 2.67 10.64
C TYR A 370 -23.12 2.30 10.30
N TYR A 371 -22.90 1.45 9.29
CA TYR A 371 -21.54 1.05 8.89
C TYR A 371 -20.74 2.18 8.25
N ALA A 372 -21.39 3.07 7.49
CA ALA A 372 -20.76 4.27 6.97
C ALA A 372 -20.32 5.20 8.11
N SER A 373 -21.11 5.33 9.18
CA SER A 373 -20.74 6.12 10.36
C SER A 373 -19.57 5.51 11.14
N ARG A 374 -19.40 4.18 11.05
CA ARG A 374 -18.37 3.40 11.75
C ARG A 374 -17.22 2.93 10.85
N GLU A 375 -17.00 3.60 9.72
CA GLU A 375 -15.96 3.20 8.75
C GLU A 375 -14.55 3.12 9.39
N GLY A 376 -14.28 3.81 10.49
CA GLY A 376 -13.00 3.77 11.21
C GLY A 376 -12.78 2.55 12.12
N SER A 377 -13.85 1.90 12.59
CA SER A 377 -13.80 0.73 13.47
C SER A 377 -14.08 -0.52 12.65
N ALA A 378 -13.03 -1.27 12.31
CA ALA A 378 -13.21 -2.55 11.63
C ALA A 378 -13.72 -3.58 12.66
N PRO A 379 -14.87 -4.25 12.43
CA PRO A 379 -15.28 -5.36 13.28
C PRO A 379 -14.23 -6.48 13.24
N VAL A 380 -14.24 -7.35 14.24
CA VAL A 380 -13.31 -8.49 14.35
C VAL A 380 -14.04 -9.83 14.21
N ASP A 381 -15.34 -9.81 13.91
CA ASP A 381 -16.20 -10.99 13.93
C ASP A 381 -15.82 -12.04 12.89
N TRP A 382 -15.35 -11.61 11.71
CA TRP A 382 -14.92 -12.54 10.66
C TRP A 382 -13.63 -13.26 11.10
N ALA A 383 -12.62 -12.51 11.56
CA ALA A 383 -11.37 -13.09 12.05
C ALA A 383 -11.61 -13.99 13.27
N LYS A 384 -12.49 -13.59 14.18
CA LYS A 384 -12.90 -14.40 15.33
C LYS A 384 -13.50 -15.74 14.88
N ARG A 385 -14.48 -15.75 13.97
CA ARG A 385 -15.09 -16.99 13.48
C ARG A 385 -14.08 -17.88 12.78
N TRP A 386 -13.16 -17.29 12.02
CA TRP A 386 -12.05 -18.00 11.41
C TRP A 386 -11.20 -18.72 12.48
N TYR A 387 -10.80 -18.00 13.54
CA TYR A 387 -10.04 -18.60 14.64
C TYR A 387 -10.86 -19.57 15.50
N GLU A 388 -12.17 -19.37 15.67
CA GLU A 388 -13.06 -20.32 16.38
C GLU A 388 -13.16 -21.64 15.61
N LYS A 389 -13.25 -21.57 14.27
CA LYS A 389 -13.22 -22.75 13.40
C LYS A 389 -11.87 -23.45 13.45
N ALA A 390 -10.77 -22.69 13.38
CA ALA A 390 -9.43 -23.26 13.47
C ALA A 390 -9.23 -23.93 14.82
N LEU A 391 -9.36 -23.17 15.92
CA LEU A 391 -9.06 -23.61 17.28
C LEU A 391 -10.08 -24.54 17.89
N LEU A 392 -11.25 -24.72 17.27
CA LEU A 392 -12.34 -25.52 17.81
C LEU A 392 -12.70 -25.13 19.26
N LEU A 393 -12.59 -23.84 19.57
CA LEU A 393 -12.79 -23.25 20.89
C LEU A 393 -13.63 -21.98 20.78
N PRO A 394 -14.63 -21.77 21.66
CA PRO A 394 -15.39 -20.53 21.66
C PRO A 394 -14.51 -19.37 22.16
N LEU A 395 -14.23 -18.40 21.29
CA LEU A 395 -13.43 -17.23 21.62
C LEU A 395 -14.26 -16.12 22.30
N GLN A 396 -15.59 -16.23 22.26
CA GLN A 396 -16.50 -15.23 22.85
C GLN A 396 -16.31 -15.04 24.35
N SER A 397 -15.91 -16.11 25.03
CA SER A 397 -15.70 -16.17 26.48
C SER A 397 -14.29 -15.74 26.90
N THR A 398 -13.38 -15.51 25.94
CA THR A 398 -12.01 -15.04 26.21
C THR A 398 -12.03 -13.64 26.84
N PRO A 399 -11.19 -13.39 27.85
CA PRO A 399 -11.11 -12.09 28.51
C PRO A 399 -10.61 -10.96 27.59
N GLU A 400 -9.80 -11.27 26.57
CA GLU A 400 -9.36 -10.32 25.55
C GLU A 400 -10.56 -9.84 24.71
N TYR A 401 -11.43 -10.75 24.27
CA TYR A 401 -12.65 -10.41 23.53
C TYR A 401 -13.72 -9.76 24.41
N LYS A 402 -13.89 -10.21 25.66
CA LYS A 402 -14.81 -9.58 26.63
C LYS A 402 -14.48 -8.10 26.86
N ARG A 403 -13.20 -7.74 26.96
CA ARG A 403 -12.76 -6.34 27.05
C ARG A 403 -13.19 -5.52 25.82
N LEU A 404 -13.05 -6.09 24.62
CA LEU A 404 -13.49 -5.44 23.38
C LEU A 404 -15.02 -5.25 23.38
N LEU A 405 -15.78 -6.28 23.76
CA LEU A 405 -17.24 -6.20 23.88
C LEU A 405 -17.69 -5.18 24.92
N GLU A 406 -17.06 -5.11 26.09
CA GLU A 406 -17.39 -4.11 27.11
C GLU A 406 -17.21 -2.68 26.59
N ILE A 407 -16.14 -2.41 25.84
CA ILE A 407 -15.90 -1.10 25.22
C ILE A 407 -17.01 -0.79 24.22
N GLN A 408 -17.33 -1.74 23.33
CA GLN A 408 -18.38 -1.57 22.33
C GLN A 408 -19.78 -1.42 22.94
N GLN A 409 -20.09 -2.16 24.02
CA GLN A 409 -21.35 -2.07 24.73
C GLN A 409 -21.48 -0.75 25.49
N ARG A 410 -20.41 -0.25 26.13
CA ARG A 410 -20.39 1.09 26.74
C ARG A 410 -20.62 2.19 25.72
N GLU A 411 -20.06 2.05 24.52
CA GLU A 411 -20.32 2.98 23.42
C GLU A 411 -21.77 2.92 22.94
N ARG A 412 -22.32 1.70 22.75
CA ARG A 412 -23.72 1.50 22.37
C ARG A 412 -24.68 2.06 23.42
N ALA A 413 -24.44 1.81 24.71
CA ALA A 413 -25.23 2.38 25.80
C ALA A 413 -25.12 3.91 25.86
N ALA A 414 -23.93 4.46 25.59
CA ALA A 414 -23.74 5.92 25.51
C ALA A 414 -24.40 6.55 24.26
N LEU A 415 -24.75 5.77 23.25
CA LEU A 415 -25.56 6.20 22.10
C LEU A 415 -27.06 6.01 22.39
N GLN A 416 -27.45 4.89 22.99
CA GLN A 416 -28.83 4.54 23.34
C GLN A 416 -29.43 5.43 24.44
N ALA A 417 -28.66 5.72 25.50
CA ALA A 417 -29.05 6.68 26.54
C ALA A 417 -29.20 8.12 26.02
N LYS A 418 -28.83 8.37 24.75
CA LYS A 418 -29.06 9.64 24.05
C LYS A 418 -30.22 9.58 23.06
N THR A 419 -30.80 8.40 22.81
CA THR A 419 -31.87 8.17 21.83
C THR A 419 -33.19 7.68 22.44
N GLU A 420 -33.29 7.41 23.75
CA GLU A 420 -34.58 7.02 24.35
C GLU A 420 -35.64 8.16 24.22
N PRO A 421 -36.75 7.90 23.51
CA PRO A 421 -37.86 8.83 23.40
C PRO A 421 -38.74 8.71 24.65
N THR A 422 -38.91 9.80 25.38
CA THR A 422 -39.97 9.92 26.39
C THR A 422 -41.15 10.68 25.77
N GLU A 423 -42.30 10.02 25.72
CA GLU A 423 -43.60 10.57 25.39
C GLU A 423 -44.07 11.53 26.49
N ALA A 424 -43.91 12.83 26.29
CA ALA A 424 -44.67 13.89 26.98
C ALA A 424 -44.37 15.27 26.38
N GLY A 425 -45.39 15.95 25.84
CA GLY A 425 -45.40 17.40 25.67
C GLY A 425 -45.96 17.96 24.35
N ASP A 426 -47.20 17.60 23.99
CA ASP A 426 -47.86 17.94 22.71
C ASP A 426 -48.38 19.39 22.55
N ALA A 427 -48.02 20.32 23.44
CA ALA A 427 -48.52 21.71 23.40
C ALA A 427 -47.46 22.76 23.04
N LEU A 428 -46.16 22.43 23.09
CA LEU A 428 -45.05 23.37 22.75
C LEU A 428 -44.43 23.10 21.36
N ALA A 429 -44.87 22.06 20.66
CA ALA A 429 -44.34 21.67 19.36
C ALA A 429 -44.83 22.59 18.22
N GLY A 430 -46.07 23.08 18.28
CA GLY A 430 -46.67 23.88 17.19
C GLY A 430 -46.03 25.26 17.00
N GLU A 431 -45.59 25.92 18.07
CA GLU A 431 -44.94 27.25 17.98
C GLU A 431 -43.48 27.13 17.49
N ALA A 432 -42.75 26.12 17.97
CA ALA A 432 -41.39 25.81 17.53
C ALA A 432 -41.36 25.35 16.06
N GLU A 433 -42.37 24.62 15.58
CA GLU A 433 -42.49 24.24 14.17
C GLU A 433 -42.74 25.44 13.26
N SER A 434 -43.49 26.45 13.72
CA SER A 434 -43.74 27.68 12.95
C SER A 434 -42.50 28.57 12.83
N GLU A 435 -41.70 28.69 13.91
CA GLU A 435 -40.43 29.41 13.90
C GLU A 435 -39.37 28.66 13.09
N VAL A 436 -39.30 27.33 13.20
CA VAL A 436 -38.42 26.48 12.39
C VAL A 436 -38.81 26.51 10.91
N ALA A 437 -40.09 26.59 10.57
CA ALA A 437 -40.56 26.77 9.19
C ALA A 437 -40.15 28.14 8.63
N ARG A 438 -40.28 29.22 9.41
CA ARG A 438 -39.79 30.57 9.02
C ARG A 438 -38.29 30.62 8.82
N VAL A 439 -37.51 29.98 9.71
CA VAL A 439 -36.06 29.84 9.58
C VAL A 439 -35.67 28.96 8.38
N LYS A 440 -36.43 27.90 8.07
CA LYS A 440 -36.23 27.07 6.87
C LYS A 440 -36.52 27.83 5.56
N VAL A 441 -37.52 28.72 5.54
CA VAL A 441 -37.82 29.58 4.38
C VAL A 441 -36.75 30.65 4.18
N GLN A 442 -36.12 31.12 5.25
CA GLN A 442 -35.00 32.07 5.20
C GLN A 442 -33.65 31.40 4.93
N LYS A 443 -33.51 30.09 5.17
CA LYS A 443 -32.28 29.33 4.91
C LYS A 443 -32.13 29.08 3.42
N VAL A 444 -31.04 29.58 2.83
CA VAL A 444 -30.70 29.33 1.43
C VAL A 444 -30.68 27.83 1.17
N VAL A 445 -31.50 27.37 0.23
CA VAL A 445 -31.55 25.96 -0.19
C VAL A 445 -30.30 25.65 -0.99
N ASN A 446 -29.55 24.65 -0.54
CA ASN A 446 -28.40 24.17 -1.29
C ASN A 446 -28.88 23.41 -2.53
N ILE A 447 -28.64 23.97 -3.72
CA ILE A 447 -29.04 23.33 -4.99
C ILE A 447 -28.40 21.94 -5.12
N VAL A 448 -27.18 21.76 -4.59
CA VAL A 448 -26.49 20.46 -4.61
C VAL A 448 -27.28 19.39 -3.86
N GLU A 449 -27.85 19.71 -2.69
CA GLU A 449 -28.69 18.76 -1.91
C GLU A 449 -29.96 18.37 -2.67
N LYS A 450 -30.47 19.25 -3.54
CA LYS A 450 -31.64 18.97 -4.40
C LYS A 450 -31.31 18.21 -5.68
N MET A 451 -30.03 18.14 -6.07
CA MET A 451 -29.58 17.30 -7.19
C MET A 451 -29.48 15.82 -6.80
N PHE A 452 -29.39 15.50 -5.51
CA PHE A 452 -29.40 14.12 -5.01
C PHE A 452 -30.83 13.67 -4.68
N MET A 453 -31.13 12.40 -4.98
CA MET A 453 -32.40 11.77 -4.58
C MET A 453 -32.45 11.60 -3.06
N ASN A 454 -33.67 11.55 -2.51
CA ASN A 454 -33.86 11.26 -1.09
C ASN A 454 -33.30 9.87 -0.74
N PRO A 455 -32.54 9.69 0.36
CA PRO A 455 -31.95 8.41 0.73
C PRO A 455 -32.94 7.25 0.94
N SER A 456 -34.18 7.58 1.32
CA SER A 456 -35.30 6.66 1.54
C SER A 456 -36.11 6.34 0.27
N ASP A 457 -35.65 6.76 -0.92
CA ASP A 457 -36.29 6.42 -2.19
C ASP A 457 -36.14 4.92 -2.50
N LYS A 458 -37.26 4.25 -2.83
CA LYS A 458 -37.32 2.81 -3.17
C LYS A 458 -36.37 2.43 -4.33
N ARG A 459 -36.09 3.37 -5.24
CA ARG A 459 -35.17 3.13 -6.37
C ARG A 459 -33.72 2.92 -5.92
N LEU A 460 -33.36 3.30 -4.70
CA LEU A 460 -32.01 3.19 -4.15
C LEU A 460 -31.73 1.88 -3.41
N GLU A 461 -32.71 1.01 -3.22
CA GLU A 461 -32.54 -0.27 -2.49
C GLU A 461 -31.39 -1.12 -3.06
N SER A 462 -31.32 -1.25 -4.39
CA SER A 462 -30.22 -1.98 -5.05
C SER A 462 -28.84 -1.33 -4.84
N TRP A 463 -28.79 0.00 -4.73
CA TRP A 463 -27.55 0.73 -4.43
C TRP A 463 -27.15 0.56 -2.98
N HIS A 464 -28.11 0.54 -2.06
CA HIS A 464 -27.87 0.26 -0.64
C HIS A 464 -27.32 -1.16 -0.46
N GLU A 465 -27.85 -2.15 -1.18
CA GLU A 465 -27.31 -3.52 -1.17
C GLU A 465 -25.89 -3.61 -1.72
N LYS A 466 -25.60 -2.95 -2.85
CA LYS A 466 -24.23 -2.86 -3.38
C LYS A 466 -23.28 -2.18 -2.39
N ARG A 467 -23.75 -1.11 -1.73
CA ARG A 467 -22.96 -0.38 -0.73
C ARG A 467 -22.73 -1.21 0.53
N LEU A 468 -23.72 -1.99 0.98
CA LEU A 468 -23.57 -2.94 2.08
C LEU A 468 -22.51 -4.00 1.75
N ARG A 469 -22.58 -4.60 0.55
CA ARG A 469 -21.56 -5.56 0.08
C ARG A 469 -20.17 -4.95 0.01
N TYR A 470 -20.05 -3.71 -0.50
CA TYR A 470 -18.78 -3.00 -0.54
C TYR A 470 -18.21 -2.73 0.86
N LEU A 471 -19.05 -2.25 1.80
CA LEU A 471 -18.63 -2.01 3.17
C LEU A 471 -18.20 -3.31 3.88
N ALA A 472 -18.97 -4.39 3.70
CA ALA A 472 -18.64 -5.71 4.22
C ALA A 472 -17.32 -6.24 3.64
N HIS A 473 -17.13 -6.13 2.32
CA HIS A 473 -15.88 -6.48 1.65
C HIS A 473 -14.70 -5.67 2.20
N MET A 474 -14.83 -4.34 2.33
CA MET A 474 -13.78 -3.49 2.89
C MET A 474 -13.45 -3.84 4.35
N GLN A 475 -14.44 -4.27 5.14
CA GLN A 475 -14.22 -4.75 6.51
C GLN A 475 -13.49 -6.10 6.53
N MET A 476 -13.87 -7.04 5.67
CA MET A 476 -13.19 -8.34 5.53
C MET A 476 -11.75 -8.14 5.07
N GLU A 477 -11.51 -7.36 4.01
CA GLU A 477 -10.16 -7.06 3.50
C GLU A 477 -9.27 -6.41 4.56
N ARG A 478 -9.81 -5.48 5.35
CA ARG A 478 -9.07 -4.87 6.46
C ARG A 478 -8.75 -5.88 7.56
N GLN A 479 -9.65 -6.82 7.85
CA GLN A 479 -9.37 -7.91 8.80
C GLN A 479 -8.32 -8.87 8.24
N ILE A 480 -8.49 -9.37 7.01
CA ILE A 480 -7.52 -10.24 6.32
C ILE A 480 -6.13 -9.59 6.32
N LYS A 481 -6.04 -8.32 5.94
CA LYS A 481 -4.77 -7.59 5.92
C LYS A 481 -4.13 -7.50 7.31
N ARG A 482 -4.90 -7.15 8.35
CA ARG A 482 -4.38 -7.08 9.72
C ARG A 482 -3.92 -8.44 10.24
N VAL A 483 -4.68 -9.50 9.93
CA VAL A 483 -4.33 -10.86 10.33
C VAL A 483 -3.07 -11.33 9.58
N ARG A 484 -2.97 -11.08 8.27
CA ARG A 484 -1.74 -11.35 7.49
C ARG A 484 -0.53 -10.58 8.02
N GLU A 485 -0.71 -9.32 8.41
CA GLU A 485 0.35 -8.52 9.03
C GLU A 485 0.78 -9.15 10.37
N ASN A 486 -0.15 -9.58 11.21
CA ASN A 486 0.16 -10.29 12.46
C ASN A 486 0.85 -11.65 12.19
N ALA A 487 0.37 -12.42 11.23
CA ALA A 487 0.98 -13.68 10.84
C ALA A 487 2.45 -13.48 10.44
N LYS A 488 2.74 -12.47 9.62
CA LYS A 488 4.11 -12.10 9.25
C LYS A 488 4.96 -11.64 10.44
N LEU A 489 4.36 -10.94 11.40
CA LEU A 489 5.07 -10.46 12.59
C LEU A 489 5.46 -11.58 13.56
N PHE A 490 4.67 -12.65 13.62
CA PHE A 490 4.87 -13.80 14.53
C PHE A 490 5.35 -15.07 13.82
N GLU A 491 5.91 -14.93 12.61
CA GLU A 491 6.56 -16.01 11.89
C GLU A 491 7.71 -16.63 12.70
N GLY A 492 7.75 -17.97 12.76
CA GLY A 492 8.77 -18.72 13.50
C GLY A 492 8.52 -18.81 15.00
N VAL A 493 7.33 -18.43 15.50
CA VAL A 493 6.91 -18.75 16.87
C VAL A 493 6.56 -20.24 17.01
N GLU A 494 6.18 -20.91 15.91
CA GLU A 494 5.84 -22.32 15.91
C GLU A 494 7.02 -23.25 16.23
N SER A 495 8.25 -22.76 16.10
CA SER A 495 9.49 -23.52 16.33
C SER A 495 10.13 -23.27 17.70
N THR A 496 9.47 -22.56 18.62
CA THR A 496 10.01 -22.30 19.97
C THR A 496 9.62 -23.42 20.95
N PRO A 497 10.40 -23.68 22.02
CA PRO A 497 10.08 -24.73 22.98
C PRO A 497 8.75 -24.48 23.73
N GLU A 498 8.34 -23.21 23.87
CA GLU A 498 7.03 -22.86 24.42
C GLU A 498 5.87 -23.35 23.53
N ALA A 499 6.09 -23.51 22.22
CA ALA A 499 5.09 -24.06 21.31
C ALA A 499 4.87 -25.55 21.56
N GLU A 500 5.92 -26.33 21.85
CA GLU A 500 5.78 -27.75 22.19
C GLU A 500 4.95 -27.92 23.46
N GLN A 501 5.26 -27.14 24.51
CA GLN A 501 4.48 -27.12 25.75
C GLN A 501 3.01 -26.74 25.50
N CYS A 502 2.75 -25.74 24.65
CA CYS A 502 1.38 -25.33 24.34
C CYS A 502 0.62 -26.38 23.53
N ARG A 503 1.26 -27.10 22.61
CA ARG A 503 0.67 -28.22 21.86
C ARG A 503 0.25 -29.36 22.79
N GLU A 504 1.09 -29.71 23.76
CA GLU A 504 0.76 -30.74 24.75
C GLU A 504 -0.45 -30.33 25.62
N LEU A 505 -0.43 -29.10 26.15
CA LEU A 505 -1.55 -28.57 26.94
C LEU A 505 -2.84 -28.47 26.13
N TYR A 506 -2.75 -28.10 24.86
CA TYR A 506 -3.90 -28.00 23.97
C TYR A 506 -4.44 -29.38 23.58
N LYS A 507 -3.57 -30.37 23.38
CA LYS A 507 -3.97 -31.77 23.15
C LYS A 507 -4.80 -32.29 24.33
N GLN A 508 -4.39 -31.99 25.57
CA GLN A 508 -5.17 -32.35 26.76
C GLN A 508 -6.57 -31.69 26.78
N ILE A 509 -6.69 -30.44 26.30
CA ILE A 509 -7.99 -29.76 26.15
C ILE A 509 -8.86 -30.48 25.12
N LEU A 510 -8.29 -30.88 23.97
CA LEU A 510 -9.02 -31.59 22.92
C LEU A 510 -9.41 -33.02 23.32
N GLU A 511 -8.54 -33.75 24.00
CA GLU A 511 -8.84 -35.09 24.55
C GLU A 511 -10.01 -35.02 25.55
N ARG A 512 -10.00 -33.99 26.39
CA ARG A 512 -11.09 -33.74 27.34
C ARG A 512 -12.40 -33.33 26.64
N ARG A 513 -12.32 -32.54 25.57
CA ARG A 513 -13.47 -32.26 24.70
C ARG A 513 -14.05 -33.54 24.13
N ALA A 514 -13.21 -34.39 23.54
CA ALA A 514 -13.64 -35.66 22.96
C ALA A 514 -14.30 -36.57 24.01
N ALA A 515 -13.77 -36.60 25.23
CA ALA A 515 -14.37 -37.34 26.34
C ALA A 515 -15.77 -36.81 26.71
N LEU A 516 -15.95 -35.48 26.79
CA LEU A 516 -17.25 -34.87 27.11
C LEU A 516 -18.28 -34.98 25.97
N CYS A 517 -17.84 -34.88 24.71
CA CYS A 517 -18.70 -35.14 23.57
C CYS A 517 -19.09 -36.62 23.49
N GLY A 518 -18.17 -37.54 23.82
CA GLY A 518 -18.45 -38.97 23.89
C GLY A 518 -19.45 -39.34 24.99
N THR A 519 -19.36 -38.73 26.17
CA THR A 519 -20.34 -38.95 27.25
C THR A 519 -21.70 -38.33 26.94
N ALA A 520 -21.75 -37.18 26.28
CA ALA A 520 -22.99 -36.56 25.81
C ALA A 520 -23.67 -37.37 24.69
N ALA A 521 -22.89 -37.91 23.74
CA ALA A 521 -23.40 -38.79 22.70
C ALA A 521 -23.90 -40.13 23.27
N ALA A 522 -23.20 -40.70 24.25
CA ALA A 522 -23.65 -41.89 24.98
C ALA A 522 -24.93 -41.64 25.80
N ALA A 523 -25.05 -40.47 26.44
CA ALA A 523 -26.26 -40.06 27.16
C ALA A 523 -27.44 -39.79 26.21
N ALA A 524 -27.21 -39.19 25.03
CA ALA A 524 -28.21 -38.99 23.99
C ALA A 524 -28.65 -40.31 23.34
N ALA A 525 -27.73 -41.25 23.12
CA ALA A 525 -28.05 -42.60 22.66
C ALA A 525 -28.84 -43.41 23.70
N ALA A 526 -28.56 -43.22 24.99
CA ALA A 526 -29.34 -43.82 26.09
C ALA A 526 -30.74 -43.19 26.24
N ALA A 527 -30.90 -41.92 25.89
CA ALA A 527 -32.19 -41.22 25.90
C ALA A 527 -33.01 -41.41 24.60
N GLY A 528 -32.39 -41.87 23.51
CA GLY A 528 -33.00 -42.03 22.18
C GLY A 528 -33.62 -43.40 21.87
N VAL A 529 -33.74 -44.30 22.85
CA VAL A 529 -34.35 -45.63 22.65
C VAL A 529 -35.90 -45.59 22.62
N GLU A 530 -36.51 -44.43 22.89
CA GLU A 530 -37.96 -44.24 22.72
C GLU A 530 -38.28 -43.15 21.69
N GLY A 531 -38.51 -43.53 20.43
CA GLY A 531 -39.33 -42.73 19.52
C GLY A 531 -38.88 -42.60 18.06
N SER A 532 -39.59 -43.33 17.19
CA SER A 532 -39.94 -42.95 15.80
C SER A 532 -38.87 -43.11 14.69
N ASN A 533 -38.92 -44.27 14.04
CA ASN A 533 -38.41 -44.49 12.68
C ASN A 533 -39.35 -43.81 11.67
N THR A 534 -38.88 -42.74 11.00
CA THR A 534 -39.40 -42.35 9.68
C THR A 534 -38.25 -41.93 8.79
N SER A 535 -38.24 -42.51 7.58
CA SER A 535 -37.21 -42.41 6.55
C SER A 535 -37.39 -41.15 5.70
N ASP A 536 -36.40 -40.26 5.69
CA ASP A 536 -36.14 -39.35 4.57
C ASP A 536 -34.65 -38.98 4.57
N SER A 537 -33.83 -39.84 3.94
CA SER A 537 -32.37 -39.78 3.99
C SER A 537 -31.78 -39.52 2.59
N ALA A 538 -31.64 -38.24 2.23
CA ALA A 538 -30.64 -37.78 1.25
C ALA A 538 -30.35 -36.26 1.34
N GLN A 539 -31.36 -35.42 1.58
CA GLN A 539 -31.16 -33.96 1.77
C GLN A 539 -31.01 -33.54 3.24
N ALA A 540 -31.33 -34.43 4.18
CA ALA A 540 -31.13 -34.20 5.60
C ALA A 540 -29.65 -34.37 6.04
N VAL A 541 -28.82 -35.08 5.28
CA VAL A 541 -27.43 -35.41 5.71
C VAL A 541 -26.53 -34.17 5.69
N VAL A 542 -26.60 -33.34 4.63
CA VAL A 542 -25.80 -32.11 4.51
C VAL A 542 -26.29 -31.01 5.47
N ALA A 543 -27.60 -30.95 5.74
CA ALA A 543 -28.17 -30.04 6.72
C ALA A 543 -28.00 -30.52 8.17
N ALA A 544 -27.86 -31.83 8.39
CA ALA A 544 -27.55 -32.43 9.68
C ALA A 544 -26.09 -32.23 10.05
N GLU A 545 -25.13 -32.41 9.13
CA GLU A 545 -23.71 -32.15 9.38
C GLU A 545 -23.46 -30.68 9.80
N ALA A 546 -24.08 -29.71 9.12
CA ALA A 546 -24.00 -28.30 9.50
C ALA A 546 -24.71 -27.97 10.84
N ARG A 547 -25.76 -28.72 11.20
CA ARG A 547 -26.46 -28.57 12.50
C ARG A 547 -25.76 -29.29 13.65
N VAL A 548 -25.03 -30.37 13.38
CA VAL A 548 -24.23 -31.14 14.33
C VAL A 548 -23.01 -30.30 14.74
N GLU A 549 -22.32 -29.64 13.81
CA GLU A 549 -21.21 -28.73 14.14
C GLU A 549 -21.66 -27.53 15.01
N ASP A 550 -22.82 -26.93 14.71
CA ASP A 550 -23.39 -25.82 15.49
C ASP A 550 -23.89 -26.26 16.90
N HIS A 551 -24.33 -27.51 17.05
CA HIS A 551 -24.69 -28.08 18.35
C HIS A 551 -23.47 -28.52 19.16
N GLU A 552 -22.43 -29.08 18.52
CA GLU A 552 -21.18 -29.48 19.16
C GLU A 552 -20.38 -28.30 19.72
N GLN A 553 -20.36 -27.16 19.01
CA GLN A 553 -19.74 -25.92 19.50
C GLN A 553 -20.49 -25.29 20.68
N LYS A 554 -21.81 -25.54 20.82
CA LYS A 554 -22.60 -25.11 21.99
C LYS A 554 -22.42 -26.03 23.20
N LEU A 555 -22.09 -27.30 23.00
CA LEU A 555 -22.00 -28.31 24.05
C LEU A 555 -20.67 -28.28 24.81
N PHE A 556 -19.56 -27.88 24.17
CA PHE A 556 -18.26 -27.78 24.83
C PHE A 556 -17.75 -26.34 24.90
N ASN A 557 -17.93 -25.71 26.05
CA ASN A 557 -17.30 -24.44 26.39
C ASN A 557 -16.17 -24.70 27.40
N VAL A 558 -14.91 -24.51 26.99
CA VAL A 558 -13.72 -24.71 27.84
C VAL A 558 -13.78 -23.97 29.17
N TYR A 559 -14.55 -22.89 29.24
CA TYR A 559 -14.71 -22.08 30.44
C TYR A 559 -15.74 -22.62 31.44
N ASN A 560 -16.55 -23.62 31.06
CA ASN A 560 -17.50 -24.28 31.97
C ASN A 560 -16.84 -25.40 32.78
N ASP A 561 -15.68 -25.89 32.34
CA ASP A 561 -14.93 -26.97 32.99
C ASP A 561 -13.68 -26.40 33.67
N ALA A 562 -13.55 -26.62 34.98
CA ALA A 562 -12.51 -26.01 35.81
C ALA A 562 -11.08 -26.42 35.39
N GLU A 563 -10.89 -27.66 34.95
CA GLU A 563 -9.57 -28.16 34.57
C GLU A 563 -9.20 -27.71 33.15
N ALA A 564 -10.16 -27.70 32.21
CA ALA A 564 -9.93 -27.15 30.87
C ALA A 564 -9.64 -25.64 30.93
N ALA A 565 -10.32 -24.91 31.82
CA ALA A 565 -10.04 -23.50 32.09
C ALA A 565 -8.64 -23.28 32.68
N ALA A 566 -8.19 -24.15 33.59
CA ALA A 566 -6.84 -24.07 34.16
C ALA A 566 -5.74 -24.33 33.11
N LEU A 567 -5.95 -25.31 32.21
CA LEU A 567 -5.06 -25.56 31.07
C LEU A 567 -5.04 -24.37 30.11
N PHE A 568 -6.21 -23.80 29.80
CA PHE A 568 -6.32 -22.62 28.95
C PHE A 568 -5.60 -21.40 29.55
N GLU A 569 -5.72 -21.15 30.86
CA GLU A 569 -5.00 -20.04 31.51
C GLU A 569 -3.48 -20.23 31.49
N LYS A 570 -2.97 -21.47 31.59
CA LYS A 570 -1.55 -21.77 31.38
C LYS A 570 -1.10 -21.40 29.97
N ILE A 571 -1.80 -21.88 28.93
CA ILE A 571 -1.49 -21.53 27.54
C ILE A 571 -1.57 -20.01 27.31
N ARG A 572 -2.59 -19.35 27.88
CA ARG A 572 -2.78 -17.90 27.77
C ARG A 572 -1.64 -17.12 28.40
N SER A 573 -1.11 -17.56 29.54
CA SER A 573 0.04 -16.93 30.19
C SER A 573 1.30 -17.01 29.34
N ILE A 574 1.56 -18.17 28.74
CA ILE A 574 2.67 -18.41 27.80
C ILE A 574 2.50 -17.52 26.57
N THR A 575 1.30 -17.50 25.97
CA THR A 575 0.96 -16.67 24.81
C THR A 575 1.27 -15.19 25.06
N LYS A 576 0.89 -14.66 26.23
CA LYS A 576 1.18 -13.26 26.61
C LYS A 576 2.65 -13.00 26.84
N GLN A 577 3.39 -13.97 27.38
CA GLN A 577 4.82 -13.87 27.56
C GLN A 577 5.53 -13.77 26.21
N VAL A 578 5.17 -14.63 25.26
CA VAL A 578 5.72 -14.61 23.88
C VAL A 578 5.43 -13.27 23.19
N ILE A 579 4.20 -12.76 23.28
CA ILE A 579 3.84 -11.44 22.73
C ILE A 579 4.70 -10.32 23.34
N ARG A 580 4.94 -10.35 24.66
CA ARG A 580 5.77 -9.35 25.35
C ARG A 580 7.25 -9.44 24.96
N GLN A 581 7.79 -10.65 24.82
CA GLN A 581 9.19 -10.87 24.43
C GLN A 581 9.50 -10.32 23.04
N ARG A 582 8.55 -10.42 22.09
CA ARG A 582 8.68 -9.86 20.74
C ARG A 582 8.60 -8.33 20.69
N ARG A 583 8.33 -7.63 21.81
CA ARG A 583 8.30 -6.16 21.96
C ARG A 583 7.49 -5.42 20.88
N VAL A 584 6.40 -6.02 20.41
CA VAL A 584 5.55 -5.39 19.38
C VAL A 584 4.77 -4.25 20.02
N GLU A 585 5.16 -3.01 19.74
CA GLU A 585 4.38 -1.85 20.14
C GLU A 585 3.11 -1.75 19.28
N SER A 586 1.95 -1.67 19.92
CA SER A 586 0.69 -1.55 19.21
C SER A 586 0.59 -0.20 18.49
N ALA A 587 0.10 -0.20 17.25
CA ALA A 587 -0.01 1.01 16.44
C ALA A 587 -0.98 2.01 17.08
N ALA A 588 -2.02 1.50 17.73
CA ALA A 588 -2.93 2.29 18.55
C ALA A 588 -2.21 2.95 19.75
N ALA A 589 -1.30 2.26 20.44
CA ALA A 589 -0.53 2.84 21.53
C ALA A 589 0.43 3.94 21.05
N ALA A 590 1.08 3.76 19.90
CA ALA A 590 1.92 4.79 19.30
C ALA A 590 1.13 6.08 18.99
N LYS A 591 -0.05 5.96 18.38
CA LYS A 591 -0.96 7.08 18.12
C LYS A 591 -1.45 7.75 19.40
N ALA A 592 -1.84 6.95 20.40
CA ALA A 592 -2.28 7.47 21.70
C ALA A 592 -1.18 8.28 22.41
N ARG A 593 0.08 7.81 22.35
CA ARG A 593 1.23 8.56 22.89
C ARG A 593 1.47 9.87 22.15
N SER A 594 1.29 9.90 20.83
CA SER A 594 1.40 11.13 20.04
C SER A 594 0.33 12.14 20.43
N LEU A 595 -0.94 11.71 20.55
CA LEU A 595 -2.02 12.59 20.98
C LEU A 595 -1.83 13.10 22.40
N ARG A 596 -1.38 12.25 23.33
CA ARG A 596 -1.08 12.65 24.70
C ARG A 596 0.04 13.70 24.79
N ARG A 597 1.03 13.66 23.88
CA ARG A 597 2.06 14.70 23.77
C ARG A 597 1.46 16.04 23.34
N ILE A 598 0.66 16.04 22.26
CA ILE A 598 -0.06 17.23 21.75
C ILE A 598 -0.98 17.85 22.81
N VAL A 599 -1.71 17.03 23.56
CA VAL A 599 -2.56 17.53 24.64
C VAL A 599 -1.74 18.10 25.79
N ARG A 600 -0.54 17.57 26.04
CA ARG A 600 0.37 18.06 27.08
C ARG A 600 1.00 19.40 26.68
N SER A 601 1.44 19.57 25.44
CA SER A 601 1.97 20.86 24.95
C SER A 601 0.91 21.95 24.97
N LEU A 602 -0.34 21.63 24.60
CA LEU A 602 -1.49 22.55 24.72
C LEU A 602 -1.80 22.97 26.17
N LYS A 603 -1.41 22.15 27.15
CA LYS A 603 -1.56 22.45 28.58
C LYS A 603 -0.34 23.20 29.17
N GLY A 604 0.62 23.61 28.34
CA GLY A 604 1.83 24.32 28.77
C GLY A 604 3.02 23.39 29.09
N GLY A 605 3.18 22.29 28.35
CA GLY A 605 4.35 21.41 28.46
C GLY A 605 5.65 22.04 27.95
N GLU A 606 6.78 21.34 28.16
CA GLU A 606 8.14 21.80 27.86
C GLU A 606 8.43 22.11 26.37
N GLN A 607 7.68 21.50 25.44
CA GLN A 607 7.83 21.72 24.00
C GLN A 607 6.70 22.59 23.43
N SER A 608 7.03 23.45 22.48
CA SER A 608 6.04 24.32 21.84
C SER A 608 5.08 23.50 20.96
N LEU A 609 3.80 23.87 20.93
CA LEU A 609 2.79 23.25 20.05
C LEU A 609 3.25 23.22 18.57
N ALA A 610 3.92 24.29 18.14
CA ALA A 610 4.43 24.42 16.78
C ALA A 610 5.49 23.36 16.45
N GLU A 611 6.36 22.99 17.40
CA GLU A 611 7.36 21.94 17.20
C GLU A 611 6.73 20.56 17.12
N GLU A 612 5.75 20.25 17.98
CA GLU A 612 5.04 18.98 17.93
C GLU A 612 4.21 18.83 16.64
N LEU A 613 3.59 19.91 16.16
CA LEU A 613 2.89 19.91 14.86
C LEU A 613 3.86 19.73 13.70
N ARG A 614 5.04 20.38 13.72
CA ARG A 614 6.10 20.15 12.72
C ARG A 614 6.60 18.71 12.77
N ALA A 615 6.76 18.13 13.96
CA ALA A 615 7.15 16.74 14.12
C ALA A 615 6.09 15.78 13.54
N LEU A 616 4.81 16.04 13.78
CA LEU A 616 3.70 15.25 13.21
C LEU A 616 3.63 15.38 11.67
N GLN A 617 3.87 16.57 11.13
CA GLN A 617 3.97 16.78 9.68
C GLN A 617 5.15 16.03 9.06
N ARG A 618 6.33 16.07 9.69
CA ARG A 618 7.50 15.27 9.27
C ARG A 618 7.18 13.77 9.30
N GLN A 619 6.60 13.28 10.39
CA GLN A 619 6.17 11.88 10.51
C GLN A 619 5.16 11.50 9.42
N ARG A 620 4.19 12.36 9.10
CA ARG A 620 3.22 12.13 8.01
C ARG A 620 3.93 12.05 6.66
N ARG A 621 4.81 13.01 6.36
CA ARG A 621 5.61 13.04 5.13
C ARG A 621 6.42 11.75 5.00
N ASP A 622 7.22 11.43 6.01
CA ASP A 622 8.10 10.26 5.98
C ASP A 622 7.29 8.96 5.82
N ARG A 623 6.11 8.88 6.45
CA ARG A 623 5.19 7.75 6.28
C ARG A 623 4.60 7.64 4.87
N VAL A 624 4.27 8.75 4.22
CA VAL A 624 3.79 8.72 2.82
C VAL A 624 4.93 8.29 1.90
N THR A 625 6.12 8.85 2.05
CA THR A 625 7.30 8.46 1.26
C THR A 625 7.65 6.99 1.45
N GLN A 626 7.67 6.49 2.69
CA GLN A 626 7.90 5.07 2.98
C GLN A 626 6.82 4.17 2.35
N ARG A 627 5.56 4.62 2.27
CA ARG A 627 4.50 3.87 1.57
C ARG A 627 4.75 3.82 0.07
N LEU A 628 5.15 4.94 -0.54
CA LEU A 628 5.49 4.99 -1.96
C LEU A 628 6.67 4.05 -2.25
N LEU A 629 7.74 4.14 -1.46
CA LEU A 629 8.89 3.25 -1.59
C LEU A 629 8.53 1.79 -1.36
N GLY A 630 7.65 1.48 -0.40
CA GLY A 630 7.19 0.11 -0.18
C GLY A 630 6.34 -0.44 -1.33
N ILE A 631 5.58 0.40 -2.03
CA ILE A 631 4.87 0.00 -3.26
C ILE A 631 5.89 -0.26 -4.37
N VAL A 632 6.84 0.64 -4.59
CA VAL A 632 7.89 0.46 -5.61
C VAL A 632 8.77 -0.75 -5.31
N GLU A 633 9.12 -1.00 -4.05
CA GLU A 633 9.88 -2.19 -3.65
C GLU A 633 9.11 -3.49 -3.98
N ASN A 634 7.80 -3.54 -3.71
CA ASN A 634 6.98 -4.69 -4.08
C ASN A 634 6.88 -4.87 -5.60
N ASP A 635 6.72 -3.76 -6.34
CA ASP A 635 6.63 -3.76 -7.80
C ASP A 635 7.93 -4.30 -8.43
N VAL A 636 9.09 -3.82 -7.96
CA VAL A 636 10.41 -4.33 -8.39
C VAL A 636 10.59 -5.81 -8.04
N ARG A 637 10.15 -6.26 -6.85
CA ARG A 637 10.22 -7.68 -6.49
C ARG A 637 9.39 -8.53 -7.44
N THR A 638 8.16 -8.12 -7.76
CA THR A 638 7.32 -8.86 -8.70
C THR A 638 7.86 -8.84 -10.13
N GLU A 639 8.44 -7.73 -10.57
CA GLU A 639 9.11 -7.64 -11.87
C GLU A 639 10.35 -8.55 -11.93
N MET A 640 11.17 -8.56 -10.87
CA MET A 640 12.33 -9.45 -10.77
C MET A 640 11.92 -10.92 -10.74
N GLU A 641 10.93 -11.28 -9.92
CA GLU A 641 10.39 -12.66 -9.87
C GLU A 641 9.92 -13.10 -11.26
N TRP A 642 9.27 -12.21 -12.03
CA TRP A 642 8.84 -12.52 -13.39
C TRP A 642 10.01 -12.72 -14.36
N LEU A 643 11.05 -11.88 -14.28
CA LEU A 643 12.27 -12.03 -15.09
C LEU A 643 13.02 -13.32 -14.74
N GLU A 644 13.14 -13.63 -13.45
CA GLU A 644 13.76 -14.87 -12.97
C GLU A 644 12.98 -16.10 -13.42
N ASN A 645 11.65 -16.05 -13.43
CA ASN A 645 10.82 -17.14 -13.96
C ASN A 645 11.03 -17.36 -15.47
N MET A 646 11.38 -16.31 -16.22
CA MET A 646 11.74 -16.45 -17.64
C MET A 646 13.10 -17.14 -17.80
N GLU A 647 14.09 -16.79 -16.98
CA GLU A 647 15.40 -17.44 -16.97
C GLU A 647 15.30 -18.89 -16.47
N GLU A 648 14.44 -19.15 -15.48
CA GLU A 648 14.21 -20.49 -14.92
C GLU A 648 13.62 -21.46 -15.96
N ALA A 649 12.93 -20.96 -16.98
CA ALA A 649 12.36 -21.79 -18.04
C ALA A 649 13.43 -22.50 -18.90
N GLU A 650 14.66 -21.97 -18.95
CA GLU A 650 15.76 -22.57 -19.71
C GLU A 650 16.55 -23.62 -18.90
N ARG A 651 16.24 -23.80 -17.61
CA ARG A 651 16.98 -24.75 -16.78
C ARG A 651 16.70 -26.20 -17.21
N PRO A 652 17.71 -27.09 -17.16
CA PRO A 652 17.47 -28.51 -17.38
C PRO A 652 16.51 -29.05 -16.30
N PRO A 653 15.66 -30.05 -16.63
CA PRO A 653 14.81 -30.70 -15.65
C PRO A 653 15.64 -31.46 -14.61
N LEU A 654 15.01 -31.82 -13.50
CA LEU A 654 15.63 -32.68 -12.51
C LEU A 654 15.94 -34.06 -13.10
N LEU A 655 17.07 -34.64 -12.69
CA LEU A 655 17.37 -36.03 -13.02
C LEU A 655 16.41 -36.95 -12.27
N PRO A 656 15.83 -37.96 -12.95
CA PRO A 656 15.00 -38.95 -12.27
C PRO A 656 15.84 -39.75 -11.28
N VAL A 657 15.27 -40.05 -10.12
CA VAL A 657 15.88 -40.94 -9.12
C VAL A 657 15.91 -42.37 -9.69
N PRO A 658 16.97 -43.15 -9.48
CA PRO A 658 17.02 -44.54 -9.95
C PRO A 658 15.95 -45.38 -9.24
N GLU A 659 14.90 -45.75 -9.99
CA GLU A 659 13.88 -46.70 -9.55
C GLU A 659 14.25 -48.14 -9.93
N GLY A 660 13.63 -49.11 -9.25
CA GLY A 660 13.74 -50.51 -9.65
C GLY A 660 13.23 -50.72 -11.07
N MET A 661 13.83 -51.67 -11.80
CA MET A 661 13.37 -52.01 -13.15
C MET A 661 11.88 -52.39 -13.13
N SER A 662 11.11 -51.86 -14.08
CA SER A 662 9.67 -52.15 -14.20
C SER A 662 9.44 -53.66 -14.34
N TYR A 663 8.88 -54.28 -13.31
CA TYR A 663 8.66 -55.73 -13.23
C TYR A 663 7.27 -56.01 -12.67
N VAL A 664 6.52 -56.87 -13.35
CA VAL A 664 5.22 -57.37 -12.87
C VAL A 664 5.40 -58.82 -12.46
N SER A 665 5.28 -59.08 -11.16
CA SER A 665 5.50 -60.41 -10.61
C SER A 665 4.31 -61.35 -10.87
N ALA A 666 4.52 -62.65 -10.69
CA ALA A 666 3.42 -63.62 -10.73
C ALA A 666 2.40 -63.41 -9.60
N ALA A 667 2.84 -62.89 -8.46
CA ALA A 667 1.94 -62.53 -7.36
C ALA A 667 1.00 -61.38 -7.78
N ASP A 668 1.52 -60.36 -8.46
CA ASP A 668 0.72 -59.23 -8.95
C ASP A 668 -0.32 -59.68 -9.99
N VAL A 669 0.08 -60.55 -10.92
CA VAL A 669 -0.83 -61.10 -11.93
C VAL A 669 -1.97 -61.91 -11.31
N GLN A 670 -1.69 -62.69 -10.27
CA GLN A 670 -2.71 -63.42 -9.52
C GLN A 670 -3.62 -62.47 -8.76
N ALA A 671 -3.05 -61.48 -8.08
CA ALA A 671 -3.81 -60.47 -7.34
C ALA A 671 -4.74 -59.64 -8.23
N TRP A 672 -4.34 -59.33 -9.45
CA TRP A 672 -5.15 -58.53 -10.39
C TRP A 672 -6.07 -59.35 -11.29
N GLN A 673 -6.19 -60.66 -11.09
CA GLN A 673 -7.00 -61.52 -11.96
C GLN A 673 -8.48 -61.11 -11.99
N ASP A 674 -9.05 -60.74 -10.84
CA ASP A 674 -10.45 -60.35 -10.76
C ASP A 674 -10.70 -58.94 -11.34
N ILE A 675 -9.76 -58.02 -11.12
CA ILE A 675 -9.75 -56.69 -11.76
C ILE A 675 -9.68 -56.83 -13.28
N ARG A 676 -8.86 -57.75 -13.78
CA ARG A 676 -8.74 -58.05 -15.21
C ARG A 676 -10.08 -58.55 -15.79
N LYS A 677 -10.70 -59.54 -15.15
CA LYS A 677 -12.02 -60.08 -15.59
C LYS A 677 -13.10 -58.99 -15.57
N ASP A 678 -13.13 -58.13 -14.56
CA ASP A 678 -14.08 -57.01 -14.51
C ASP A 678 -13.81 -55.98 -15.61
N CYS A 679 -12.53 -55.63 -15.85
CA CYS A 679 -12.16 -54.74 -16.95
C CYS A 679 -12.49 -55.32 -18.32
N GLU A 680 -12.39 -56.64 -18.51
CA GLU A 680 -12.80 -57.34 -19.74
C GLU A 680 -14.33 -57.32 -19.93
N ARG A 681 -15.10 -57.58 -18.86
CA ARG A 681 -16.57 -57.45 -18.87
C ARG A 681 -17.00 -56.03 -19.28
N LYS A 682 -16.40 -55.02 -18.63
CA LYS A 682 -16.65 -53.60 -18.93
C LYS A 682 -16.16 -53.18 -20.31
N ALA A 683 -15.08 -53.79 -20.83
CA ALA A 683 -14.62 -53.52 -22.18
C ALA A 683 -15.59 -54.04 -23.26
N GLY A 684 -16.32 -55.13 -22.98
CA GLY A 684 -17.36 -55.67 -23.87
C GLY A 684 -18.63 -54.81 -23.92
N ASN A 685 -18.90 -54.03 -22.88
CA ASN A 685 -20.05 -53.14 -22.79
C ASN A 685 -19.70 -51.70 -23.22
N PRO A 686 -20.25 -51.17 -24.34
CA PRO A 686 -19.96 -49.80 -24.78
C PRO A 686 -20.28 -48.72 -23.73
N PHE A 687 -21.27 -48.94 -22.86
CA PHE A 687 -21.70 -47.97 -21.85
C PHE A 687 -20.79 -47.91 -20.60
N GLU A 688 -19.97 -48.95 -20.40
CA GLU A 688 -19.09 -49.09 -19.24
C GLU A 688 -17.61 -49.15 -19.61
N ARG A 689 -17.29 -49.07 -20.91
CA ARG A 689 -15.92 -49.14 -21.43
C ARG A 689 -14.98 -48.08 -20.85
N GLN A 690 -15.49 -46.88 -20.56
CA GLN A 690 -14.75 -45.80 -19.91
C GLN A 690 -14.74 -45.88 -18.37
N LYS A 691 -15.50 -46.81 -17.78
CA LYS A 691 -15.59 -47.04 -16.33
C LYS A 691 -14.67 -48.17 -15.84
N ARG A 692 -13.65 -48.54 -16.62
CA ARG A 692 -12.61 -49.51 -16.21
C ARG A 692 -11.67 -48.87 -15.19
N VAL A 693 -11.19 -49.64 -14.23
CA VAL A 693 -10.30 -49.13 -13.16
C VAL A 693 -8.88 -48.87 -13.68
N PHE A 694 -8.39 -49.70 -14.62
CA PHE A 694 -7.06 -49.58 -15.22
C PHE A 694 -7.17 -49.19 -16.70
N GLN A 695 -6.75 -47.96 -17.04
CA GLN A 695 -6.83 -47.41 -18.41
C GLN A 695 -5.58 -46.58 -18.80
N PRO A 696 -4.36 -47.16 -18.82
CA PRO A 696 -3.23 -46.49 -19.46
C PRO A 696 -3.44 -46.46 -20.98
N GLU A 697 -2.97 -45.41 -21.63
CA GLU A 697 -3.09 -45.23 -23.07
C GLU A 697 -1.75 -44.87 -23.71
N LEU A 698 -1.46 -45.50 -24.86
CA LEU A 698 -0.32 -45.15 -25.70
C LEU A 698 -0.77 -45.09 -27.15
N LEU A 699 -0.58 -43.94 -27.81
CA LEU A 699 -0.88 -43.75 -29.24
C LEU A 699 -2.27 -44.27 -29.67
N GLY A 700 -3.29 -44.08 -28.80
CA GLY A 700 -4.66 -44.50 -29.05
C GLY A 700 -4.99 -45.96 -28.69
N GLN A 701 -4.04 -46.75 -28.20
CA GLN A 701 -4.26 -48.10 -27.68
C GLN A 701 -4.40 -48.08 -26.15
N THR A 702 -5.47 -48.68 -25.65
CA THR A 702 -5.67 -48.84 -24.20
C THR A 702 -4.97 -50.11 -23.72
N TRP A 703 -4.06 -49.97 -22.77
CA TRP A 703 -3.36 -51.09 -22.16
C TRP A 703 -4.33 -51.89 -21.29
N ARG A 704 -4.15 -53.22 -21.29
CA ARG A 704 -4.94 -54.14 -20.46
C ARG A 704 -4.12 -54.56 -19.25
N VAL A 705 -4.81 -54.97 -18.18
CA VAL A 705 -4.17 -55.61 -17.03
C VAL A 705 -3.45 -56.87 -17.55
N PRO A 706 -2.14 -57.05 -17.26
CA PRO A 706 -1.38 -58.16 -17.78
C PRO A 706 -1.95 -59.50 -17.30
N ASP A 707 -1.98 -60.47 -18.21
CA ASP A 707 -2.43 -61.83 -17.93
C ASP A 707 -1.31 -62.77 -17.51
N ARG A 708 -0.06 -62.33 -17.66
CA ARG A 708 1.18 -63.05 -17.37
C ARG A 708 2.26 -62.12 -16.83
N PRO A 709 3.23 -62.64 -16.05
CA PRO A 709 4.37 -61.86 -15.58
C PRO A 709 5.19 -61.30 -16.75
N LEU A 710 5.63 -60.04 -16.62
CA LEU A 710 6.53 -59.42 -17.59
C LEU A 710 7.96 -59.58 -17.08
N LEU A 711 8.65 -60.61 -17.61
CA LEU A 711 10.00 -60.99 -17.21
C LEU A 711 11.05 -60.39 -18.16
N PHE A 712 12.20 -60.00 -17.64
CA PHE A 712 13.34 -59.50 -18.43
C PHE A 712 14.29 -60.64 -18.85
N TRP A 713 14.80 -61.40 -17.89
CA TRP A 713 15.86 -62.40 -18.09
C TRP A 713 15.53 -63.55 -19.05
N GLY A 714 14.25 -63.85 -19.25
CA GLY A 714 13.80 -64.90 -20.17
C GLY A 714 13.62 -64.46 -21.62
N THR A 715 13.86 -63.19 -21.94
CA THR A 715 13.63 -62.61 -23.27
C THR A 715 14.92 -62.53 -24.10
N GLY A 716 14.80 -62.31 -25.42
CA GLY A 716 15.95 -62.04 -26.29
C GLY A 716 16.67 -63.25 -26.91
N VAL A 717 16.21 -64.48 -26.66
CA VAL A 717 16.88 -65.71 -27.18
C VAL A 717 17.03 -65.74 -28.71
N SER A 718 16.05 -65.23 -29.46
CA SER A 718 16.12 -65.15 -30.92
C SER A 718 17.08 -64.07 -31.41
N ALA A 719 17.15 -62.94 -30.71
CA ALA A 719 18.03 -61.83 -31.05
C ALA A 719 19.51 -62.25 -30.93
N VAL A 720 19.86 -63.03 -29.90
CA VAL A 720 21.23 -63.57 -29.75
C VAL A 720 21.59 -64.49 -30.92
N GLN A 721 20.67 -65.35 -31.36
CA GLN A 721 20.92 -66.24 -32.52
C GLN A 721 21.04 -65.46 -33.83
N GLN A 722 20.25 -64.40 -34.01
CA GLN A 722 20.37 -63.51 -35.17
C GLN A 722 21.70 -62.73 -35.14
N ALA A 723 22.10 -62.21 -33.98
CA ALA A 723 23.37 -61.53 -33.79
C ALA A 723 24.56 -62.44 -34.14
N LEU A 724 24.52 -63.72 -33.75
CA LEU A 724 25.56 -64.68 -34.13
C LEU A 724 25.62 -64.92 -35.65
N ARG A 725 24.46 -64.95 -36.33
CA ARG A 725 24.41 -65.07 -37.80
C ARG A 725 24.96 -63.82 -38.48
N HIS A 726 24.53 -62.65 -38.03
CA HIS A 726 25.02 -61.38 -38.56
C HIS A 726 26.51 -61.19 -38.31
N ALA A 727 27.02 -61.57 -37.13
CA ALA A 727 28.45 -61.54 -36.85
C ALA A 727 29.25 -62.49 -37.77
N ALA A 728 28.69 -63.66 -38.11
CA ALA A 728 29.31 -64.57 -39.07
C ALA A 728 29.30 -64.01 -40.50
N GLU A 729 28.19 -63.40 -40.93
CA GLU A 729 28.08 -62.70 -42.22
C GLU A 729 29.04 -61.50 -42.30
N ASP A 730 29.11 -60.69 -41.25
CA ASP A 730 29.99 -59.53 -41.15
C ASP A 730 31.46 -59.94 -41.15
N ALA A 731 31.82 -61.04 -40.50
CA ALA A 731 33.17 -61.61 -40.58
C ALA A 731 33.54 -62.03 -42.01
N GLU A 732 32.60 -62.60 -42.77
CA GLU A 732 32.80 -62.89 -44.19
C GLU A 732 32.88 -61.61 -45.04
N LEU A 733 32.04 -60.61 -44.78
CA LEU A 733 32.06 -59.33 -45.48
C LEU A 733 33.39 -58.60 -45.27
N LYS A 734 33.88 -58.57 -44.04
CA LYS A 734 35.19 -58.01 -43.67
C LYS A 734 36.33 -58.77 -44.35
N ARG A 735 36.28 -60.11 -44.35
CA ARG A 735 37.25 -60.93 -45.09
C ARG A 735 37.24 -60.65 -46.59
N ARG A 736 36.08 -60.34 -47.18
CA ARG A 736 35.91 -60.01 -48.61
C ARG A 736 36.16 -58.53 -48.92
N GLY A 737 36.23 -57.66 -47.92
CA GLY A 737 36.37 -56.22 -48.07
C GLY A 737 35.15 -55.53 -48.70
N VAL A 738 33.95 -56.09 -48.53
CA VAL A 738 32.71 -55.52 -49.11
C VAL A 738 32.13 -54.47 -48.15
N PRO A 739 31.94 -53.22 -48.59
CA PRO A 739 31.33 -52.19 -47.75
C PRO A 739 29.82 -52.41 -47.61
N LEU A 740 29.27 -52.00 -46.47
CA LEU A 740 27.83 -51.84 -46.28
C LEU A 740 27.28 -50.74 -47.19
N ALA A 741 25.95 -50.66 -47.28
CA ALA A 741 25.27 -49.56 -47.96
C ALA A 741 25.81 -48.20 -47.46
N PRO A 742 25.95 -47.19 -48.35
CA PRO A 742 26.51 -45.89 -47.96
C PRO A 742 25.78 -45.29 -46.74
N PRO A 743 26.49 -45.06 -45.61
CA PRO A 743 25.88 -44.53 -44.39
C PRO A 743 25.64 -43.02 -44.46
N TYR A 744 26.20 -42.34 -45.46
CA TYR A 744 25.93 -40.93 -45.73
C TYR A 744 24.65 -40.80 -46.57
N PRO A 745 23.90 -39.70 -46.41
CA PRO A 745 22.68 -39.50 -47.18
C PRO A 745 23.02 -39.36 -48.67
N CYS A 746 22.70 -40.39 -49.46
CA CYS A 746 22.90 -40.46 -50.91
C CYS A 746 21.58 -40.80 -51.60
N PRO A 747 21.48 -40.75 -52.95
CA PRO A 747 20.23 -41.08 -53.64
C PRO A 747 19.68 -42.50 -53.30
N GLU A 748 20.58 -43.45 -53.01
CA GLU A 748 20.23 -44.82 -52.61
C GLU A 748 19.83 -44.94 -51.13
N ASN A 749 20.23 -43.98 -50.28
CA ASN A 749 19.92 -43.93 -48.85
C ASN A 749 19.68 -42.46 -48.42
N PRO A 750 18.53 -41.84 -48.79
CA PRO A 750 18.32 -40.40 -48.59
C PRO A 750 18.25 -39.98 -47.11
N TRP A 751 17.93 -40.92 -46.22
CA TRP A 751 17.83 -40.70 -44.78
C TRP A 751 19.16 -40.86 -44.05
N GLY A 752 20.18 -41.43 -44.72
CA GLY A 752 21.48 -41.66 -44.12
C GLY A 752 21.43 -42.58 -42.91
N TRP A 753 20.76 -43.73 -43.03
CA TRP A 753 20.75 -44.74 -41.97
C TRP A 753 22.16 -45.21 -41.66
N ARG A 754 22.58 -45.04 -40.40
CA ARG A 754 23.88 -45.48 -39.89
C ARG A 754 23.65 -46.48 -38.77
N LEU A 755 24.34 -47.61 -38.84
CA LEU A 755 24.52 -48.43 -37.66
C LEU A 755 25.35 -47.63 -36.65
N ALA A 756 24.86 -47.54 -35.41
CA ALA A 756 25.60 -46.91 -34.33
C ALA A 756 26.89 -47.71 -34.11
N LYS A 757 28.04 -47.04 -34.22
CA LYS A 757 29.32 -47.69 -33.99
C LYS A 757 29.50 -47.89 -32.49
N ASP A 758 29.41 -49.14 -32.06
CA ASP A 758 29.78 -49.52 -30.70
C ASP A 758 31.28 -49.82 -30.65
N ILE A 759 31.92 -49.45 -29.55
CA ILE A 759 33.35 -49.70 -29.29
C ILE A 759 33.62 -51.21 -29.21
N LEU A 760 32.63 -51.98 -28.76
CA LEU A 760 32.72 -53.43 -28.66
C LEU A 760 32.60 -54.15 -30.02
N ASP A 761 32.10 -53.46 -31.05
CA ASP A 761 31.85 -53.99 -32.40
C ASP A 761 32.72 -53.28 -33.46
N GLU A 762 33.89 -52.75 -33.08
CA GLU A 762 34.74 -51.93 -33.97
C GLU A 762 35.29 -52.69 -35.19
N ASP A 763 35.69 -53.95 -35.01
CA ASP A 763 36.50 -54.72 -35.96
C ASP A 763 35.72 -55.71 -36.79
#